data_AF-A0A1Y2AMP0-F1
#
_entry.id   AF-A0A1Y2AMP0-F1
#
_cell.length_a   1.000
_cell.length_b   1.000
_cell.length_c   1.000
_cell.angle_alpha   90.00
_cell.angle_beta   90.00
_cell.angle_gamma   90.00
#
_symmetry.space_group_name_H-M   'P 1'
#
loop_
_entity.id
_entity.type
_entity.pdbx_description
1 polymer ?
#
loop_
_entity_poly.entity_id
_entity_poly.type
_entity_poly.pdbx_seq_one_letter_code
_entity_poly.pdbx_strand_id
1 'polypeptide(L)'
;MSKDKASSFQHIATIYVKYIQIYKKIEQTYDQILQPQKRRVIREILLAVIGRMLEAKHKMVELENSDFFILSDILLDLKLVPEDLIIPVPKFFMEDREKQIEINKSILAACNATTLEIDKTQYFMDLTLTDAIKIFQINERGRQGYIRAKYMDDLKKQAKHEEEMENNVDEMDVGDAALKIQKTYKGFLERNNYYDLKKKDHQFLSMWVPPLKQPDDDPIIKDQRNRERRKVLQKQYEEEYQQALVDIKEKIKKVEGADMKENLQDNFHEKGKKGTGKVTKKNPKTEGENNGESEKKDSPATSSIEIKKSDITIGETSASASSANMQESSKKNAAPKKTKKGKKVEEEVDPEEFRTDKDSKYIPLIKTGCGMYIKDWKYKNEKDNFAQKHDSEIIKNDKRREVESEIKVRVVEILKDELKNLKLALESGKGKKKKKGKKGKKGKKGKKGKKGKKKEKDLTAGRTIESLYEELIQAGIIQAPTELHLKDFVYNYNILDSSTDKKIVEPCLLDLHQILTEYCILPLGFDSISDAIPKINSILLFGPKGVGKNAYVNAIATETGATLFNLSPRNTMGQYPGKAGVVKMLHMVFKVAEACAPSIIYINEAEMVFAKKVPKDNPSDPKRIKKLLIKYAKKLKGKILLIGTSYKPWDILYIYFYILNNNFFFFYCLLSVFKKGIMIPKPDYNTRYLLWKYYIKYFGGEWSSLKYINLSLLTKLTDKYTAGAIKALCERVITDKRITTNKMKPLNTQEFIMQIAEMIPINNDDEKQFKTFFEKLPIQKRRIASFAEADEDPKNKKKDAKGGKKDDKSKKGKKK
;
A
#
# COMPACT_ATOMS: atom_id res chain seq x y z
N MET A 1 -21.00 -14.93 27.84
CA MET A 1 -20.46 -15.31 26.51
C MET A 1 -20.85 -14.37 25.38
N SER A 2 -22.14 -14.03 25.16
CA SER A 2 -22.52 -13.09 24.08
C SER A 2 -22.12 -11.63 24.39
N LYS A 3 -22.45 -11.13 25.59
CA LYS A 3 -22.07 -9.77 26.04
C LYS A 3 -20.56 -9.53 26.00
N ASP A 4 -19.77 -10.50 26.43
CA ASP A 4 -18.30 -10.41 26.48
C ASP A 4 -17.71 -10.24 25.08
N LYS A 5 -18.24 -10.96 24.07
CA LYS A 5 -17.82 -10.82 22.67
C LYS A 5 -18.17 -9.45 22.09
N ALA A 6 -19.37 -8.94 22.35
CA ALA A 6 -19.80 -7.62 21.88
C ALA A 6 -18.95 -6.49 22.50
N SER A 7 -18.70 -6.55 23.82
CA SER A 7 -17.82 -5.62 24.52
C SER A 7 -16.37 -5.70 23.99
N SER A 8 -15.84 -6.92 23.80
CA SER A 8 -14.52 -7.14 23.17
C SER A 8 -14.42 -6.48 21.80
N PHE A 9 -15.45 -6.66 20.97
CA PHE A 9 -15.50 -6.10 19.63
C PHE A 9 -15.56 -4.57 19.66
N GLN A 10 -16.45 -3.96 20.46
CA GLN A 10 -16.56 -2.51 20.58
C GLN A 10 -15.23 -1.88 21.06
N HIS A 11 -14.54 -2.52 22.00
CA HIS A 11 -13.22 -2.08 22.46
C HIS A 11 -12.16 -2.11 21.35
N ILE A 12 -12.04 -3.24 20.63
CA ILE A 12 -11.06 -3.38 19.53
C ILE A 12 -11.40 -2.47 18.34
N ALA A 13 -12.68 -2.31 18.02
CA ALA A 13 -13.16 -1.40 16.98
C ALA A 13 -12.84 0.07 17.34
N THR A 14 -13.03 0.47 18.60
CA THR A 14 -12.63 1.80 19.08
C THR A 14 -11.12 2.01 18.97
N ILE A 15 -10.32 1.00 19.31
CA ILE A 15 -8.86 1.01 19.13
C ILE A 15 -8.49 1.17 17.64
N TYR A 16 -9.13 0.41 16.76
CA TYR A 16 -8.91 0.45 15.31
C TYR A 16 -9.20 1.84 14.71
N VAL A 17 -10.34 2.45 15.05
CA VAL A 17 -10.69 3.82 14.58
C VAL A 17 -9.68 4.86 15.09
N LYS A 18 -9.24 4.76 16.36
CA LYS A 18 -8.18 5.62 16.91
C LYS A 18 -6.85 5.44 16.16
N TYR A 19 -6.48 4.21 15.78
CA TYR A 19 -5.30 3.97 14.95
C TYR A 19 -5.44 4.53 13.53
N ILE A 20 -6.63 4.57 12.92
CA ILE A 20 -6.84 5.26 11.62
C ILE A 20 -6.57 6.77 11.77
N GLN A 21 -7.06 7.41 12.84
CA GLN A 21 -6.80 8.83 13.09
C GLN A 21 -5.31 9.13 13.29
N ILE A 22 -4.62 8.28 14.06
CA ILE A 22 -3.17 8.37 14.28
C ILE A 22 -2.43 8.18 12.95
N TYR A 23 -2.81 7.16 12.16
CA TYR A 23 -2.25 6.90 10.83
C TYR A 23 -2.39 8.12 9.89
N LYS A 24 -3.59 8.72 9.80
CA LYS A 24 -3.83 9.94 9.00
C LYS A 24 -2.91 11.10 9.43
N LYS A 25 -2.76 11.33 10.74
CA LYS A 25 -1.89 12.39 11.26
C LYS A 25 -0.41 12.13 10.95
N ILE A 26 0.05 10.88 11.04
CA ILE A 26 1.45 10.52 10.76
C ILE A 26 1.76 10.51 9.25
N GLU A 27 0.82 10.13 8.38
CA GLU A 27 0.96 10.29 6.92
C GLU A 27 1.08 11.78 6.56
N GLN A 28 0.23 12.64 7.14
CA GLN A 28 0.30 14.08 6.91
C GLN A 28 1.61 14.72 7.41
N THR A 29 2.16 14.30 8.55
CA THR A 29 3.46 14.82 9.01
C THR A 29 4.63 14.30 8.18
N TYR A 30 4.60 13.02 7.78
CA TYR A 30 5.58 12.44 6.86
C TYR A 30 5.66 13.18 5.51
N ASP A 31 4.51 13.63 5.01
CA ASP A 31 4.36 14.43 3.79
C ASP A 31 4.78 15.91 3.93
N GLN A 32 4.69 16.47 5.13
CA GLN A 32 5.00 17.88 5.39
C GLN A 32 6.48 18.12 5.69
N ILE A 33 7.17 17.12 6.23
CA ILE A 33 8.59 17.22 6.62
C ILE A 33 9.49 17.09 5.39
N LEU A 34 10.44 18.03 5.26
CA LEU A 34 11.47 17.99 4.22
C LEU A 34 12.74 17.25 4.70
N GLN A 35 12.99 17.21 6.01
CA GLN A 35 14.25 16.70 6.57
C GLN A 35 14.37 15.17 6.45
N PRO A 36 15.38 14.62 5.75
CA PRO A 36 15.43 13.21 5.36
C PRO A 36 15.59 12.25 6.56
N GLN A 37 16.39 12.62 7.57
CA GLN A 37 16.60 11.77 8.76
C GLN A 37 15.33 11.63 9.61
N LYS A 38 14.61 12.72 9.89
CA LYS A 38 13.30 12.68 10.56
C LYS A 38 12.30 11.85 9.76
N ARG A 39 12.25 12.06 8.44
CA ARG A 39 11.36 11.34 7.51
C ARG A 39 11.57 9.83 7.62
N ARG A 40 12.80 9.34 7.83
CA ARG A 40 13.11 7.92 8.07
C ARG A 40 12.57 7.40 9.42
N VAL A 41 12.77 8.12 10.53
CA VAL A 41 12.23 7.72 11.84
C VAL A 41 10.69 7.69 11.82
N ILE A 42 10.07 8.71 11.23
CA ILE A 42 8.60 8.79 11.08
C ILE A 42 8.08 7.68 10.17
N ARG A 43 8.81 7.31 9.10
CA ARG A 43 8.49 6.16 8.25
C ARG A 43 8.41 4.87 9.08
N GLU A 44 9.41 4.58 9.92
CA GLU A 44 9.40 3.37 10.75
C GLU A 44 8.20 3.31 11.70
N ILE A 45 7.89 4.43 12.37
CA ILE A 45 6.68 4.56 13.22
C ILE A 45 5.41 4.33 12.38
N LEU A 46 5.34 4.91 11.17
CA LEU A 46 4.22 4.77 10.24
C LEU A 46 4.03 3.30 9.81
N LEU A 47 5.10 2.56 9.49
CA LEU A 47 5.01 1.12 9.18
C LEU A 47 4.46 0.32 10.38
N ALA A 48 4.93 0.64 11.60
CA ALA A 48 4.53 -0.07 12.81
C ALA A 48 3.07 0.22 13.21
N VAL A 49 2.60 1.46 13.05
CA VAL A 49 1.19 1.86 13.24
C VAL A 49 0.28 1.12 12.26
N ILE A 50 0.67 1.02 10.99
CA ILE A 50 -0.10 0.28 9.97
C ILE A 50 -0.15 -1.22 10.30
N GLY A 51 0.96 -1.79 10.78
CA GLY A 51 0.98 -3.15 11.31
C GLY A 51 -0.02 -3.37 12.44
N ARG A 52 -0.08 -2.45 13.42
CA ARG A 52 -1.04 -2.53 14.54
C ARG A 52 -2.49 -2.35 14.08
N MET A 53 -2.75 -1.46 13.12
CA MET A 53 -4.07 -1.24 12.52
C MET A 53 -4.59 -2.51 11.83
N LEU A 54 -3.76 -3.15 11.00
CA LEU A 54 -4.10 -4.40 10.33
C LEU A 54 -4.24 -5.58 11.31
N GLU A 55 -3.46 -5.61 12.40
CA GLU A 55 -3.62 -6.60 13.48
C GLU A 55 -4.98 -6.45 14.18
N ALA A 56 -5.38 -5.22 14.51
CA ALA A 56 -6.69 -4.92 15.11
C ALA A 56 -7.85 -5.30 14.17
N LYS A 57 -7.76 -4.92 12.90
CA LYS A 57 -8.71 -5.34 11.84
C LYS A 57 -8.83 -6.86 11.77
N HIS A 58 -7.70 -7.58 11.80
CA HIS A 58 -7.73 -9.03 11.74
C HIS A 58 -8.48 -9.66 12.93
N LYS A 59 -8.23 -9.16 14.16
CA LYS A 59 -8.95 -9.60 15.37
C LYS A 59 -10.45 -9.30 15.30
N MET A 60 -10.86 -8.14 14.74
CA MET A 60 -12.28 -7.84 14.48
C MET A 60 -12.92 -8.87 13.54
N VAL A 61 -12.22 -9.22 12.46
CA VAL A 61 -12.68 -10.22 11.47
C VAL A 61 -12.81 -11.61 12.09
N GLU A 62 -11.91 -11.99 13.01
CA GLU A 62 -11.97 -13.25 13.75
C GLU A 62 -13.13 -13.32 14.76
N LEU A 63 -13.47 -12.21 15.41
CA LEU A 63 -14.55 -12.14 16.41
C LEU A 63 -15.94 -12.21 15.77
N GLU A 64 -16.23 -11.42 14.74
CA GLU A 64 -17.55 -11.38 14.09
C GLU A 64 -17.70 -12.35 12.91
N ASN A 65 -16.61 -12.95 12.43
CA ASN A 65 -16.57 -13.68 11.16
C ASN A 65 -17.11 -12.85 9.99
N SER A 66 -16.76 -11.56 9.93
CA SER A 66 -17.14 -10.65 8.85
C SER A 66 -16.00 -9.76 8.39
N ASP A 67 -16.08 -9.30 7.15
CA ASP A 67 -15.16 -8.29 6.59
C ASP A 67 -15.75 -6.87 6.66
N PHE A 68 -17.08 -6.79 6.74
CA PHE A 68 -17.90 -5.59 6.70
C PHE A 68 -18.43 -5.33 8.11
N PHE A 69 -18.20 -4.10 8.61
CA PHE A 69 -18.49 -3.70 9.98
C PHE A 69 -19.36 -2.45 9.97
N ILE A 70 -20.46 -2.48 10.71
CA ILE A 70 -21.26 -1.28 10.95
C ILE A 70 -20.62 -0.57 12.14
N LEU A 71 -20.00 0.58 11.89
CA LEU A 71 -19.27 1.36 12.90
C LEU A 71 -20.01 2.67 13.26
N SER A 72 -21.29 2.80 12.89
CA SER A 72 -22.10 4.02 13.11
C SER A 72 -22.02 4.54 14.54
N ASP A 73 -22.23 3.64 15.50
CA ASP A 73 -22.40 4.01 16.90
C ASP A 73 -21.06 4.47 17.50
N ILE A 74 -19.97 3.77 17.14
CA ILE A 74 -18.60 4.12 17.52
C ILE A 74 -18.16 5.43 16.84
N LEU A 75 -18.60 5.72 15.62
CA LEU A 75 -18.36 7.00 14.97
C LEU A 75 -19.11 8.14 15.67
N LEU A 76 -20.36 7.92 16.09
CA LEU A 76 -21.14 8.89 16.86
C LEU A 76 -20.51 9.17 18.23
N ASP A 77 -20.11 8.13 18.97
CA ASP A 77 -19.38 8.23 20.24
C ASP A 77 -18.09 9.05 20.11
N LEU A 78 -17.33 8.83 19.02
CA LEU A 78 -16.09 9.54 18.73
C LEU A 78 -16.28 10.89 18.02
N LYS A 79 -17.52 11.27 17.68
CA LYS A 79 -17.90 12.47 16.91
C LYS A 79 -17.19 12.58 15.55
N LEU A 80 -17.18 11.47 14.80
CA LEU A 80 -16.52 11.34 13.50
C LEU A 80 -17.51 11.13 12.35
N VAL A 81 -17.08 11.54 11.15
CA VAL A 81 -17.82 11.32 9.90
C VAL A 81 -17.35 10.02 9.26
N PRO A 82 -18.16 9.25 8.52
CA PRO A 82 -17.69 8.05 7.81
C PRO A 82 -16.51 8.29 6.85
N GLU A 83 -16.34 9.50 6.32
CA GLU A 83 -15.15 9.91 5.54
C GLU A 83 -13.85 9.84 6.37
N ASP A 84 -13.93 9.95 7.69
CA ASP A 84 -12.80 9.79 8.60
C ASP A 84 -12.28 8.35 8.67
N LEU A 85 -13.05 7.35 8.23
CA LEU A 85 -12.60 5.96 8.10
C LEU A 85 -11.77 5.70 6.83
N ILE A 86 -11.79 6.60 5.83
CA ILE A 86 -11.03 6.42 4.59
C ILE A 86 -9.53 6.39 4.90
N ILE A 87 -8.90 5.23 4.76
CA ILE A 87 -7.46 5.04 4.92
C ILE A 87 -6.76 5.62 3.67
N PRO A 88 -5.98 6.73 3.76
CA PRO A 88 -5.21 7.21 2.62
C PRO A 88 -4.14 6.20 2.21
N VAL A 89 -3.86 6.08 0.91
CA VAL A 89 -2.70 5.31 0.43
C VAL A 89 -1.40 6.04 0.80
N PRO A 90 -0.41 5.39 1.45
CA PRO A 90 0.86 6.03 1.78
C PRO A 90 1.67 6.36 0.52
N LYS A 91 2.04 7.63 0.32
CA LYS A 91 2.65 8.12 -0.93
C LYS A 91 4.06 7.60 -1.17
N PHE A 92 4.80 7.27 -0.11
CA PHE A 92 6.15 6.70 -0.22
C PHE A 92 6.18 5.38 -1.00
N PHE A 93 5.06 4.66 -1.11
CA PHE A 93 4.93 3.47 -1.97
C PHE A 93 5.24 3.76 -3.44
N MET A 94 4.95 4.97 -3.93
CA MET A 94 5.26 5.38 -5.29
C MET A 94 6.64 6.05 -5.35
N GLU A 95 6.97 6.91 -4.39
CA GLU A 95 8.24 7.65 -4.36
C GLU A 95 9.46 6.72 -4.31
N ASP A 96 9.43 5.66 -3.48
CA ASP A 96 10.52 4.67 -3.36
C ASP A 96 10.83 3.94 -4.69
N ARG A 97 9.87 3.92 -5.62
CA ARG A 97 9.91 3.12 -6.85
C ARG A 97 9.76 3.93 -8.13
N GLU A 98 9.69 5.25 -8.05
CA GLU A 98 9.49 6.15 -9.19
C GLU A 98 10.47 5.83 -10.33
N LYS A 99 11.77 5.75 -10.02
CA LYS A 99 12.84 5.40 -10.98
C LYS A 99 12.62 4.03 -11.65
N GLN A 100 12.12 3.03 -10.92
CA GLN A 100 11.86 1.68 -11.47
C GLN A 100 10.57 1.64 -12.30
N ILE A 101 9.54 2.39 -11.91
CA ILE A 101 8.29 2.53 -12.67
C ILE A 101 8.57 3.25 -14.00
N GLU A 102 9.41 4.28 -13.98
CA GLU A 102 9.83 5.04 -15.17
C GLU A 102 10.63 4.17 -16.16
N ILE A 103 11.57 3.35 -15.66
CA ILE A 103 12.28 2.34 -16.47
C ILE A 103 11.30 1.30 -17.05
N ASN A 104 10.37 0.78 -16.25
CA ASN A 104 9.36 -0.17 -16.75
C ASN A 104 8.46 0.47 -17.82
N LYS A 105 8.07 1.74 -17.65
CA LYS A 105 7.30 2.50 -18.63
C LYS A 105 8.07 2.71 -19.94
N SER A 106 9.37 3.03 -19.89
CA SER A 106 10.16 3.22 -21.11
C SER A 106 10.38 1.90 -21.87
N ILE A 107 10.62 0.79 -21.17
CA ILE A 107 10.69 -0.55 -21.78
C ILE A 107 9.36 -0.93 -22.44
N LEU A 108 8.23 -0.73 -21.74
CA LEU A 108 6.89 -0.99 -22.30
C LEU A 108 6.61 -0.11 -23.52
N ALA A 109 6.97 1.17 -23.49
CA ALA A 109 6.81 2.07 -24.62
C ALA A 109 7.66 1.63 -25.83
N ALA A 110 8.92 1.24 -25.61
CA ALA A 110 9.80 0.75 -26.67
C ALA A 110 9.26 -0.51 -27.35
N CYS A 111 8.82 -1.51 -26.58
CA CYS A 111 8.25 -2.74 -27.13
C CYS A 111 6.89 -2.50 -27.83
N ASN A 112 6.04 -1.62 -27.29
CA ASN A 112 4.76 -1.28 -27.91
C ASN A 112 4.97 -0.50 -29.22
N ALA A 113 5.97 0.38 -29.30
CA ALA A 113 6.32 1.09 -30.53
C ALA A 113 6.71 0.12 -31.66
N THR A 114 7.46 -0.96 -31.36
CA THR A 114 7.75 -2.02 -32.33
C THR A 114 6.51 -2.77 -32.83
N THR A 115 5.38 -2.63 -32.13
CA THR A 115 4.10 -3.28 -32.44
C THR A 115 3.10 -2.32 -33.13
N LEU A 116 3.43 -1.02 -33.24
CA LEU A 116 2.50 0.06 -33.60
C LEU A 116 2.81 0.74 -34.96
N GLU A 117 3.42 0.04 -35.92
CA GLU A 117 3.49 0.51 -37.32
C GLU A 117 2.20 0.23 -38.14
N ILE A 118 1.12 -0.21 -37.49
CA ILE A 118 -0.20 -0.36 -38.12
C ILE A 118 -1.28 0.34 -37.30
N ASP A 119 -1.21 1.68 -37.26
CA ASP A 119 -2.35 2.52 -36.90
C ASP A 119 -2.46 3.75 -37.83
N LYS A 120 -2.52 3.48 -39.14
CA LYS A 120 -2.84 4.48 -40.18
C LYS A 120 -4.34 4.82 -40.21
N THR A 121 -4.91 5.16 -39.05
CA THR A 121 -6.27 5.71 -38.93
C THR A 121 -6.32 6.90 -37.97
N GLN A 122 -5.38 7.83 -38.11
CA GLN A 122 -5.75 9.23 -37.95
C GLN A 122 -6.71 9.58 -39.09
N TYR A 123 -8.01 9.45 -38.82
CA TYR A 123 -9.03 10.08 -39.64
C TYR A 123 -8.87 11.59 -39.49
N PHE A 124 -8.12 12.19 -40.42
CA PHE A 124 -8.34 13.58 -40.75
C PHE A 124 -9.79 13.68 -41.22
N MET A 125 -10.58 14.55 -40.57
CA MET A 125 -11.83 14.99 -41.16
C MET A 125 -11.49 15.59 -42.52
N ASP A 126 -12.12 15.11 -43.60
CA ASP A 126 -11.94 15.66 -44.94
C ASP A 126 -12.43 17.12 -44.94
N LEU A 127 -11.49 18.03 -44.65
CA LEU A 127 -11.74 19.46 -44.65
C LEU A 127 -11.99 19.87 -46.09
N THR A 128 -13.24 20.26 -46.39
CA THR A 128 -13.59 20.64 -47.76
C THR A 128 -12.66 21.77 -48.22
N LEU A 129 -12.24 21.73 -49.48
CA LEU A 129 -11.28 22.71 -50.02
C LEU A 129 -11.81 24.15 -49.87
N THR A 130 -13.14 24.32 -49.90
CA THR A 130 -13.84 25.57 -49.57
C THR A 130 -13.68 26.02 -48.11
N ASP A 131 -13.73 25.11 -47.13
CA ASP A 131 -13.57 25.47 -45.72
C ASP A 131 -12.10 25.70 -45.35
N ALA A 132 -11.18 24.97 -45.98
CA ALA A 132 -9.74 25.27 -45.92
C ALA A 132 -9.46 26.70 -46.42
N ILE A 133 -9.99 27.09 -47.59
CA ILE A 133 -9.85 28.46 -48.11
C ILE A 133 -10.44 29.50 -47.16
N LYS A 134 -11.63 29.28 -46.58
CA LYS A 134 -12.22 30.19 -45.58
C LYS A 134 -11.31 30.37 -44.36
N ILE A 135 -10.76 29.29 -43.83
CA ILE A 135 -9.85 29.33 -42.66
C ILE A 135 -8.58 30.13 -43.02
N PHE A 136 -7.97 29.89 -44.17
CA PHE A 136 -6.82 30.67 -44.63
C PHE A 136 -7.16 32.16 -44.82
N GLN A 137 -8.32 32.49 -45.41
CA GLN A 137 -8.76 33.88 -45.57
C GLN A 137 -9.04 34.59 -44.24
N ILE A 138 -9.64 33.90 -43.27
CA ILE A 138 -9.88 34.44 -41.92
C ILE A 138 -8.54 34.70 -41.21
N ASN A 139 -7.62 33.74 -41.25
CA ASN A 139 -6.30 33.86 -40.63
C ASN A 139 -5.46 34.98 -41.28
N GLU A 140 -5.48 35.10 -42.60
CA GLU A 140 -4.74 36.17 -43.31
C GLU A 140 -5.35 37.56 -43.05
N ARG A 141 -6.69 37.68 -42.99
CA ARG A 141 -7.34 38.92 -42.53
C ARG A 141 -6.93 39.28 -41.09
N GLY A 142 -6.86 38.28 -40.20
CA GLY A 142 -6.37 38.46 -38.83
C GLY A 142 -4.91 38.94 -38.78
N ARG A 143 -4.03 38.32 -39.58
CA ARG A 143 -2.61 38.69 -39.70
C ARG A 143 -2.44 40.12 -40.21
N GLN A 144 -3.17 40.50 -41.26
CA GLN A 144 -3.14 41.87 -41.79
C GLN A 144 -3.72 42.88 -40.79
N GLY A 145 -4.78 42.53 -40.06
CA GLY A 145 -5.33 43.36 -38.99
C GLY A 145 -4.29 43.62 -37.88
N TYR A 146 -3.57 42.59 -37.44
CA TYR A 146 -2.50 42.73 -36.45
C TYR A 146 -1.35 43.61 -36.94
N ILE A 147 -0.89 43.43 -38.18
CA ILE A 147 0.19 44.24 -38.78
C ILE A 147 -0.23 45.72 -38.87
N ARG A 148 -1.46 46.01 -39.33
CA ARG A 148 -1.99 47.39 -39.38
C ARG A 148 -2.14 48.01 -38.00
N ALA A 149 -2.62 47.24 -37.02
CA ALA A 149 -2.75 47.71 -35.64
C ALA A 149 -1.39 48.05 -35.02
N LYS A 150 -0.38 47.20 -35.23
CA LYS A 150 1.00 47.46 -34.79
C LYS A 150 1.58 48.70 -35.46
N TYR A 151 1.46 48.83 -36.78
CA TYR A 151 1.93 50.01 -37.52
C TYR A 151 1.30 51.32 -37.05
N MET A 152 -0.01 51.31 -36.77
CA MET A 152 -0.72 52.46 -36.20
C MET A 152 -0.31 52.79 -34.76
N ASP A 153 0.08 51.80 -33.96
CA ASP A 153 0.60 52.02 -32.61
C ASP A 153 2.03 52.57 -32.63
N ASP A 154 2.87 52.09 -33.55
CA ASP A 154 4.23 52.60 -33.75
C ASP A 154 4.22 54.05 -34.28
N LEU A 155 3.33 54.40 -35.21
CA LEU A 155 3.09 55.79 -35.64
C LEU A 155 2.67 56.71 -34.48
N LYS A 156 1.80 56.24 -33.57
CA LYS A 156 1.39 57.03 -32.39
C LYS A 156 2.52 57.23 -31.39
N LYS A 157 3.45 56.29 -31.28
CA LYS A 157 4.66 56.44 -30.45
C LYS A 157 5.63 57.43 -31.08
N GLN A 158 5.79 57.39 -32.41
CA GLN A 158 6.62 58.36 -33.13
C GLN A 158 6.06 59.78 -32.99
N ALA A 159 4.77 60.00 -33.25
CA ALA A 159 4.15 61.31 -33.07
C ALA A 159 4.28 61.84 -31.63
N LYS A 160 4.14 60.98 -30.61
CA LYS A 160 4.40 61.36 -29.21
C LYS A 160 5.86 61.68 -28.94
N HIS A 161 6.80 60.94 -29.51
CA HIS A 161 8.23 61.22 -29.38
C HIS A 161 8.60 62.52 -30.10
N GLU A 162 7.95 62.85 -31.21
CA GLU A 162 8.08 64.13 -31.90
C GLU A 162 7.51 65.27 -31.03
N GLU A 163 6.30 65.12 -30.47
CA GLU A 163 5.74 66.06 -29.48
C GLU A 163 6.65 66.21 -28.25
N GLU A 164 7.23 65.13 -27.71
CA GLU A 164 8.15 65.17 -26.56
C GLU A 164 9.49 65.87 -26.90
N MET A 165 9.96 65.77 -28.15
CA MET A 165 11.17 66.45 -28.64
C MET A 165 10.92 67.92 -29.01
N GLU A 166 9.71 68.29 -29.44
CA GLU A 166 9.29 69.68 -29.62
C GLU A 166 9.05 70.40 -28.28
N ASN A 167 8.51 69.69 -27.28
CA ASN A 167 8.29 70.19 -25.92
C ASN A 167 9.53 70.09 -25.01
N ASN A 168 10.73 70.02 -25.59
CA ASN A 168 11.96 69.74 -24.85
C ASN A 168 12.45 70.97 -24.06
N VAL A 169 11.83 71.18 -22.89
CA VAL A 169 12.25 72.15 -21.87
C VAL A 169 13.51 71.63 -21.19
N ASP A 170 14.65 72.24 -21.54
CA ASP A 170 15.93 72.38 -20.84
C ASP A 170 16.57 71.16 -20.15
N GLU A 171 17.90 71.14 -20.10
CA GLU A 171 18.68 70.18 -19.32
C GLU A 171 18.33 70.30 -17.82
N MET A 172 17.36 69.49 -17.37
CA MET A 172 16.90 69.53 -15.98
C MET A 172 18.02 69.17 -15.00
N ASP A 173 18.24 70.03 -14.01
CA ASP A 173 19.13 69.74 -12.89
C ASP A 173 18.74 68.43 -12.18
N VAL A 174 19.74 67.74 -11.62
CA VAL A 174 19.58 66.46 -10.93
C VAL A 174 18.60 66.60 -9.74
N GLY A 175 18.57 67.75 -9.08
CA GLY A 175 17.60 68.06 -8.03
C GLY A 175 16.15 68.10 -8.55
N ASP A 176 15.91 68.81 -9.64
CA ASP A 176 14.58 68.93 -10.26
C ASP A 176 14.13 67.62 -10.91
N ALA A 177 15.04 66.85 -11.49
CA ALA A 177 14.79 65.49 -11.96
C ALA A 177 14.35 64.58 -10.80
N ALA A 178 15.08 64.60 -9.68
CA ALA A 178 14.71 63.84 -8.49
C ALA A 178 13.35 64.27 -7.91
N LEU A 179 13.06 65.57 -7.85
CA LEU A 179 11.76 66.10 -7.42
C LEU A 179 10.61 65.67 -8.34
N LYS A 180 10.80 65.73 -9.66
CA LYS A 180 9.80 65.31 -10.66
C LYS A 180 9.52 63.81 -10.55
N ILE A 181 10.56 62.98 -10.39
CA ILE A 181 10.44 61.52 -10.16
C ILE A 181 9.75 61.22 -8.82
N GLN A 182 10.11 61.89 -7.73
CA GLN A 182 9.45 61.69 -6.44
C GLN A 182 7.98 62.11 -6.48
N LYS A 183 7.65 63.20 -7.18
CA LYS A 183 6.28 63.70 -7.36
C LYS A 183 5.43 62.72 -8.18
N THR A 184 5.96 62.19 -9.29
CA THR A 184 5.24 61.20 -10.11
C THR A 184 5.07 59.87 -9.38
N TYR A 185 6.08 59.41 -8.64
CA TYR A 185 6.02 58.18 -7.85
C TYR A 185 5.06 58.28 -6.65
N LYS A 186 5.11 59.37 -5.87
CA LYS A 186 4.14 59.64 -4.80
C LYS A 186 2.71 59.75 -5.35
N GLY A 187 2.52 60.49 -6.45
CA GLY A 187 1.23 60.58 -7.13
C GLY A 187 0.74 59.24 -7.71
N PHE A 188 1.65 58.35 -8.13
CA PHE A 188 1.31 56.98 -8.53
C PHE A 188 0.83 56.14 -7.33
N LEU A 189 1.57 56.16 -6.22
CA LEU A 189 1.18 55.48 -4.98
C LEU A 189 -0.19 55.95 -4.47
N GLU A 190 -0.43 57.26 -4.40
CA GLU A 190 -1.72 57.79 -3.93
C GLU A 190 -2.88 57.48 -4.88
N ARG A 191 -2.66 57.52 -6.20
CA ARG A 191 -3.69 57.05 -7.16
C ARG A 191 -3.98 55.57 -6.99
N ASN A 192 -2.96 54.73 -6.78
CA ASN A 192 -3.16 53.30 -6.59
C ASN A 192 -3.93 53.03 -5.29
N ASN A 193 -3.56 53.69 -4.18
CA ASN A 193 -4.29 53.67 -2.90
C ASN A 193 -5.76 54.11 -3.08
N TYR A 194 -6.00 55.20 -3.81
CA TYR A 194 -7.35 55.68 -4.11
C TYR A 194 -8.17 54.68 -4.92
N TYR A 195 -7.59 54.07 -5.97
CA TYR A 195 -8.29 53.06 -6.75
C TYR A 195 -8.59 51.80 -5.92
N ASP A 196 -7.70 51.39 -5.02
CA ASP A 196 -7.93 50.28 -4.09
C ASP A 196 -8.99 50.60 -3.03
N LEU A 197 -9.03 51.83 -2.48
CA LEU A 197 -10.13 52.28 -1.61
C LEU A 197 -11.46 52.28 -2.36
N LYS A 198 -11.53 52.99 -3.49
CA LYS A 198 -12.73 53.08 -4.34
C LYS A 198 -13.26 51.69 -4.72
N LYS A 199 -12.39 50.74 -5.00
CA LYS A 199 -12.75 49.34 -5.32
C LYS A 199 -13.33 48.60 -4.11
N LYS A 200 -12.79 48.81 -2.91
CA LYS A 200 -13.36 48.30 -1.65
C LYS A 200 -14.72 48.93 -1.35
N ASP A 201 -14.85 50.24 -1.54
CA ASP A 201 -16.09 50.98 -1.30
C ASP A 201 -17.18 50.54 -2.28
N HIS A 202 -16.86 50.43 -3.58
CA HIS A 202 -17.77 49.89 -4.60
C HIS A 202 -18.19 48.44 -4.31
N GLN A 203 -17.30 47.62 -3.74
CA GLN A 203 -17.61 46.25 -3.30
C GLN A 203 -18.53 46.26 -2.07
N PHE A 204 -18.27 47.12 -1.09
CA PHE A 204 -19.09 47.28 0.11
C PHE A 204 -20.51 47.77 -0.23
N LEU A 205 -20.62 48.78 -1.10
CA LEU A 205 -21.88 49.29 -1.67
C LEU A 205 -22.55 48.32 -2.66
N SER A 206 -21.99 47.12 -2.89
CA SER A 206 -22.51 46.11 -3.84
C SER A 206 -22.65 46.59 -5.29
N MET A 207 -22.06 47.75 -5.63
CA MET A 207 -22.01 48.32 -6.99
C MET A 207 -21.01 47.60 -7.90
N TRP A 208 -20.03 46.91 -7.31
CA TRP A 208 -19.06 46.09 -8.04
C TRP A 208 -18.93 44.73 -7.37
N VAL A 209 -19.44 43.70 -8.03
CA VAL A 209 -19.15 42.31 -7.66
C VAL A 209 -17.73 42.02 -8.13
N PRO A 210 -16.78 41.65 -7.24
CA PRO A 210 -15.45 41.26 -7.69
C PRO A 210 -15.58 40.08 -8.66
N PRO A 211 -14.74 40.02 -9.72
CA PRO A 211 -14.68 38.82 -10.54
C PRO A 211 -14.43 37.62 -9.63
N LEU A 212 -15.07 36.49 -9.96
CA LEU A 212 -14.76 35.22 -9.30
C LEU A 212 -13.24 35.08 -9.22
N LYS A 213 -12.73 34.75 -8.02
CA LYS A 213 -11.28 34.64 -7.78
C LYS A 213 -10.65 33.89 -8.95
N GLN A 214 -9.51 34.38 -9.43
CA GLN A 214 -8.76 33.64 -10.45
C GLN A 214 -8.55 32.22 -9.90
N PRO A 215 -8.71 31.16 -10.70
CA PRO A 215 -8.58 29.78 -10.20
C PRO A 215 -7.27 29.54 -9.44
N ASP A 216 -6.23 30.30 -9.78
CA ASP A 216 -4.91 30.27 -9.16
C ASP A 216 -4.86 30.77 -7.70
N ASP A 217 -5.83 31.61 -7.28
CA ASP A 217 -5.97 32.14 -5.92
C ASP A 217 -6.79 31.25 -4.98
N ASP A 218 -7.36 30.15 -5.49
CA ASP A 218 -8.09 29.21 -4.65
C ASP A 218 -7.13 28.52 -3.66
N PRO A 219 -7.44 28.49 -2.35
CA PRO A 219 -6.54 27.95 -1.34
C PRO A 219 -6.23 26.46 -1.55
N ILE A 220 -7.14 25.73 -2.21
CA ILE A 220 -6.98 24.32 -2.59
C ILE A 220 -5.89 24.18 -3.67
N ILE A 221 -5.92 25.00 -4.73
CA ILE A 221 -4.94 24.98 -5.82
C ILE A 221 -3.58 25.48 -5.32
N LYS A 222 -3.56 26.50 -4.45
CA LYS A 222 -2.35 26.97 -3.78
C LYS A 222 -1.72 25.90 -2.87
N ASP A 223 -2.51 25.15 -2.11
CA ASP A 223 -2.00 24.03 -1.30
C ASP A 223 -1.52 22.86 -2.17
N GLN A 224 -2.19 22.54 -3.28
CA GLN A 224 -1.70 21.56 -4.27
C GLN A 224 -0.31 21.93 -4.81
N ARG A 225 -0.14 23.17 -5.30
CA ARG A 225 1.17 23.70 -5.73
C ARG A 225 2.24 23.63 -4.63
N ASN A 226 1.86 23.95 -3.38
CA ASN A 226 2.77 23.84 -2.23
C ASN A 226 3.14 22.39 -1.89
N ARG A 227 2.26 21.41 -2.14
CA ARG A 227 2.57 19.97 -2.00
C ARG A 227 3.51 19.50 -3.10
N GLU A 228 3.28 19.91 -4.34
CA GLU A 228 4.13 19.58 -5.49
C GLU A 228 5.54 20.16 -5.32
N ARG A 229 5.66 21.44 -4.96
CA ARG A 229 6.96 22.07 -4.66
C ARG A 229 7.71 21.34 -3.53
N ARG A 230 7.00 20.91 -2.48
CA ARG A 230 7.61 20.13 -1.37
C ARG A 230 8.16 18.78 -1.83
N LYS A 231 7.49 18.07 -2.74
CA LYS A 231 7.98 16.80 -3.30
C LYS A 231 9.30 16.98 -4.06
N VAL A 232 9.42 18.02 -4.88
CA VAL A 232 10.66 18.32 -5.61
C VAL A 232 11.81 18.58 -4.63
N LEU A 233 11.57 19.37 -3.57
CA LEU A 233 12.55 19.64 -2.52
C LEU A 233 12.94 18.38 -1.72
N GLN A 234 11.97 17.51 -1.39
CA GLN A 234 12.24 16.22 -0.71
C GLN A 234 13.19 15.33 -1.52
N LYS A 235 13.01 15.27 -2.85
CA LYS A 235 13.89 14.50 -3.75
C LYS A 235 15.30 15.08 -3.77
N GLN A 236 15.43 16.40 -3.91
CA GLN A 236 16.71 17.11 -3.87
C GLN A 236 17.46 16.89 -2.54
N TYR A 237 16.77 17.02 -1.40
CA TYR A 237 17.39 16.86 -0.08
C TYR A 237 17.76 15.41 0.27
N GLU A 238 17.04 14.41 -0.25
CA GLU A 238 17.43 13.01 -0.11
C GLU A 238 18.68 12.70 -0.97
N GLU A 239 18.80 13.31 -2.16
CA GLU A 239 19.99 13.20 -3.01
C GLU A 239 21.21 13.91 -2.37
N GLU A 240 21.05 15.13 -1.86
CA GLU A 240 22.08 15.82 -1.05
C GLU A 240 22.50 15.00 0.19
N TYR A 241 21.55 14.35 0.87
CA TYR A 241 21.83 13.51 2.03
C TYR A 241 22.61 12.24 1.65
N GLN A 242 22.27 11.60 0.54
CA GLN A 242 23.00 10.43 0.05
C GLN A 242 24.44 10.76 -0.35
N GLN A 243 24.67 11.93 -0.95
CA GLN A 243 26.02 12.45 -1.22
C GLN A 243 26.77 12.71 0.10
N ALA A 244 26.15 13.40 1.07
CA ALA A 244 26.74 13.69 2.37
C ALA A 244 27.13 12.42 3.16
N LEU A 245 26.37 11.32 3.05
CA LEU A 245 26.71 10.02 3.66
C LEU A 245 28.03 9.44 3.13
N VAL A 246 28.37 9.68 1.85
CA VAL A 246 29.63 9.23 1.23
C VAL A 246 30.75 10.20 1.64
N ASP A 247 30.56 11.50 1.41
CA ASP A 247 31.54 12.54 1.71
C ASP A 247 32.02 12.52 3.16
N ILE A 248 31.08 12.38 4.12
CA ILE A 248 31.41 12.35 5.55
C ILE A 248 32.12 11.03 5.90
N LYS A 249 31.73 9.89 5.31
CA LYS A 249 32.45 8.62 5.51
C LYS A 249 33.90 8.70 5.01
N GLU A 250 34.12 9.34 3.86
CA GLU A 250 35.47 9.59 3.35
C GLU A 250 36.28 10.56 4.21
N LYS A 251 35.68 11.67 4.64
CA LYS A 251 36.34 12.66 5.53
C LYS A 251 36.77 12.01 6.85
N ILE A 252 35.90 11.23 7.50
CA ILE A 252 36.24 10.47 8.72
C ILE A 252 37.38 9.47 8.44
N LYS A 253 37.33 8.73 7.33
CA LYS A 253 38.37 7.76 6.96
C LYS A 253 39.73 8.41 6.65
N LYS A 254 39.74 9.65 6.14
CA LYS A 254 40.96 10.43 5.83
C LYS A 254 41.56 11.11 7.07
N VAL A 255 40.72 11.71 7.92
CA VAL A 255 41.16 12.47 9.11
C VAL A 255 41.35 11.56 10.32
N GLU A 256 40.28 10.88 10.76
CA GLU A 256 40.26 10.10 12.01
C GLU A 256 40.73 8.64 11.80
N GLY A 257 40.98 8.24 10.54
CA GLY A 257 41.27 6.85 10.18
C GLY A 257 42.63 6.32 10.64
N ALA A 258 43.63 7.21 10.77
CA ALA A 258 44.93 6.88 11.35
C ALA A 258 44.81 6.75 12.87
N ASP A 259 44.31 7.80 13.53
CA ASP A 259 44.09 7.87 14.97
C ASP A 259 43.25 6.69 15.49
N MET A 260 42.16 6.34 14.81
CA MET A 260 41.34 5.16 15.18
C MET A 260 42.13 3.85 15.06
N LYS A 261 43.00 3.71 14.06
CA LYS A 261 43.81 2.50 13.87
C LYS A 261 44.84 2.36 15.00
N GLU A 262 45.55 3.43 15.33
CA GLU A 262 46.55 3.46 16.40
C GLU A 262 45.91 3.20 17.77
N ASN A 263 44.86 3.96 18.12
CA ASN A 263 44.10 3.74 19.36
C ASN A 263 43.58 2.30 19.47
N LEU A 264 43.16 1.66 18.37
CA LEU A 264 42.75 0.26 18.39
C LEU A 264 43.93 -0.70 18.59
N GLN A 265 45.06 -0.50 17.89
CA GLN A 265 46.26 -1.31 18.07
C GLN A 265 46.76 -1.23 19.52
N ASP A 266 46.81 -0.03 20.10
CA ASP A 266 47.24 0.17 21.48
C ASP A 266 46.28 -0.46 22.50
N ASN A 267 44.96 -0.33 22.31
CA ASN A 267 43.97 -1.05 23.12
C ASN A 267 44.14 -2.58 23.07
N PHE A 268 44.56 -3.14 21.92
CA PHE A 268 44.89 -4.56 21.81
C PHE A 268 46.23 -4.91 22.48
N HIS A 269 47.26 -4.08 22.31
CA HIS A 269 48.57 -4.26 22.95
C HIS A 269 48.50 -4.15 24.47
N GLU A 270 47.72 -3.21 25.01
CA GLU A 270 47.55 -3.00 26.44
C GLU A 270 46.79 -4.17 27.09
N LYS A 271 45.72 -4.67 26.44
CA LYS A 271 45.03 -5.91 26.86
C LYS A 271 45.96 -7.12 26.78
N GLY A 272 46.82 -7.20 25.76
CA GLY A 272 47.88 -8.22 25.65
C GLY A 272 48.85 -8.19 26.83
N LYS A 273 49.39 -7.01 27.16
CA LYS A 273 50.31 -6.79 28.31
C LYS A 273 49.65 -7.13 29.66
N LYS A 274 48.38 -6.74 29.85
CA LYS A 274 47.62 -7.04 31.08
C LYS A 274 47.30 -8.55 31.21
N GLY A 275 47.17 -9.28 30.10
CA GLY A 275 46.97 -10.73 30.09
C GLY A 275 48.19 -11.58 30.49
N THR A 276 49.40 -11.00 30.50
CA THR A 276 50.65 -11.72 30.82
C THR A 276 51.11 -11.58 32.28
N GLY A 277 50.28 -11.01 33.16
CA GLY A 277 50.71 -10.49 34.47
C GLY A 277 50.12 -11.14 35.74
N LYS A 278 49.94 -12.47 35.82
CA LYS A 278 49.93 -13.24 37.09
C LYS A 278 49.78 -14.76 36.87
N VAL A 279 50.85 -15.52 37.09
CA VAL A 279 50.78 -16.96 37.40
C VAL A 279 51.50 -17.19 38.72
N THR A 280 50.77 -17.06 39.82
CA THR A 280 51.26 -17.35 41.18
C THR A 280 50.39 -18.43 41.81
N LYS A 281 50.99 -19.59 42.09
CA LYS A 281 50.35 -20.71 42.78
C LYS A 281 50.08 -20.36 44.26
N LYS A 282 48.83 -20.44 44.71
CA LYS A 282 48.38 -21.18 45.93
C LYS A 282 46.90 -20.95 46.25
N ASN A 283 46.22 -22.04 46.62
CA ASN A 283 44.96 -22.12 47.37
C ASN A 283 45.33 -22.34 48.87
N PRO A 284 44.38 -22.40 49.84
CA PRO A 284 43.04 -21.78 49.99
C PRO A 284 42.77 -21.21 51.43
N LYS A 285 41.52 -20.74 51.71
CA LYS A 285 40.90 -20.46 53.05
C LYS A 285 41.47 -19.23 53.83
N THR A 286 40.78 -18.53 54.75
CA THR A 286 39.39 -18.53 55.30
C THR A 286 39.08 -17.17 55.95
N GLU A 287 37.78 -16.78 56.01
CA GLU A 287 37.12 -15.92 57.04
C GLU A 287 37.60 -14.46 57.35
N GLY A 288 36.66 -13.63 57.83
CA GLY A 288 36.90 -12.28 58.37
C GLY A 288 35.85 -11.23 57.92
N GLU A 289 35.10 -10.66 58.86
CA GLU A 289 33.93 -9.79 58.59
C GLU A 289 34.21 -8.27 58.67
N ASN A 290 33.21 -7.52 58.19
CA ASN A 290 32.67 -6.26 58.72
C ASN A 290 33.09 -4.86 58.19
N ASN A 291 32.01 -4.12 57.84
CA ASN A 291 31.74 -2.69 57.95
C ASN A 291 32.36 -1.67 56.96
N GLY A 292 31.49 -0.73 56.51
CA GLY A 292 31.93 0.63 56.15
C GLY A 292 31.51 1.17 54.76
N GLU A 293 30.21 1.43 54.57
CA GLU A 293 29.62 2.59 53.86
C GLU A 293 30.15 3.15 52.48
N SER A 294 29.15 3.48 51.64
CA SER A 294 29.12 4.64 50.71
C SER A 294 29.97 4.66 49.42
N GLU A 295 29.37 4.23 48.30
CA GLU A 295 28.92 5.09 47.17
C GLU A 295 28.70 4.25 45.89
N LYS A 296 27.45 4.20 45.38
CA LYS A 296 27.12 3.48 44.13
C LYS A 296 27.12 4.42 42.93
N LYS A 297 28.05 4.18 41.99
CA LYS A 297 27.91 4.56 40.57
C LYS A 297 27.92 3.30 39.72
N ASP A 298 26.73 2.84 39.33
CA ASP A 298 26.58 1.64 38.50
C ASP A 298 27.01 1.91 37.05
N SER A 299 28.09 1.26 36.65
CA SER A 299 28.52 1.15 35.25
C SER A 299 28.11 -0.22 34.71
N PRO A 300 27.35 -0.32 33.60
CA PRO A 300 26.95 -1.61 33.07
C PRO A 300 28.10 -2.28 32.30
N ALA A 301 28.45 -3.50 32.71
CA ALA A 301 29.52 -4.29 32.12
C ALA A 301 29.21 -4.72 30.68
N THR A 302 30.16 -4.52 29.77
CA THR A 302 30.14 -5.12 28.43
C THR A 302 30.74 -6.52 28.46
N SER A 303 29.88 -7.54 28.30
CA SER A 303 30.34 -8.90 28.02
C SER A 303 30.84 -9.02 26.58
N SER A 304 32.00 -9.64 26.41
CA SER A 304 32.66 -9.82 25.11
C SER A 304 32.00 -10.91 24.28
N ILE A 305 31.62 -10.59 23.04
CA ILE A 305 31.26 -11.59 22.01
C ILE A 305 32.24 -11.49 20.85
N GLU A 306 32.93 -12.59 20.56
CA GLU A 306 33.74 -12.76 19.36
C GLU A 306 32.86 -13.01 18.13
N ILE A 307 33.24 -12.47 16.97
CA ILE A 307 32.74 -12.94 15.66
C ILE A 307 33.93 -13.25 14.75
N LYS A 308 33.95 -14.49 14.22
CA LYS A 308 34.90 -14.92 13.18
C LYS A 308 34.37 -14.51 11.81
N LYS A 309 35.26 -14.03 10.93
CA LYS A 309 34.98 -13.93 9.49
C LYS A 309 34.77 -15.31 8.87
N SER A 310 33.82 -15.40 7.95
CA SER A 310 33.78 -16.40 6.88
C SER A 310 32.97 -15.84 5.72
N ASP A 311 33.49 -15.95 4.49
CA ASP A 311 32.72 -15.69 3.27
C ASP A 311 32.85 -16.87 2.30
N ILE A 312 31.96 -16.87 1.30
CA ILE A 312 31.88 -17.72 0.09
C ILE A 312 30.84 -18.87 0.12
N THR A 313 29.81 -18.69 -0.73
CA THR A 313 28.87 -19.66 -1.35
C THR A 313 27.67 -20.26 -0.57
N ILE A 314 26.58 -19.47 -0.52
CA ILE A 314 25.22 -19.75 -1.06
C ILE A 314 24.77 -21.23 -1.19
N GLY A 315 23.63 -21.60 -0.56
CA GLY A 315 22.84 -22.77 -1.00
C GLY A 315 21.87 -23.46 0.00
N GLU A 316 20.72 -22.85 0.29
CA GLU A 316 19.43 -23.36 0.84
C GLU A 316 19.24 -24.77 1.51
N THR A 317 18.31 -24.79 2.49
CA THR A 317 17.56 -25.93 3.12
C THR A 317 18.30 -26.74 4.21
N SER A 318 17.73 -27.09 5.39
CA SER A 318 16.35 -27.51 5.71
C SER A 318 16.08 -27.65 7.24
N ALA A 319 14.81 -27.43 7.65
CA ALA A 319 14.01 -28.15 8.65
C ALA A 319 14.64 -28.90 9.87
N SER A 320 14.18 -28.51 11.07
CA SER A 320 13.61 -29.32 12.19
C SER A 320 14.40 -30.43 12.90
N ALA A 321 14.03 -30.64 14.18
CA ALA A 321 14.39 -31.72 15.10
C ALA A 321 15.82 -31.65 15.67
N SER A 322 16.13 -32.07 16.91
CA SER A 322 15.35 -32.38 18.12
C SER A 322 16.34 -32.71 19.26
N SER A 323 15.85 -32.91 20.49
CA SER A 323 16.40 -33.88 21.48
C SER A 323 17.91 -33.82 21.86
N ALA A 324 18.20 -33.42 23.10
CA ALA A 324 18.80 -34.29 24.14
C ALA A 324 18.67 -33.56 25.50
N ASN A 325 18.08 -34.13 26.56
CA ASN A 325 18.51 -35.26 27.40
C ASN A 325 19.84 -35.04 28.14
N MET A 326 19.73 -34.83 29.46
CA MET A 326 20.40 -35.49 30.60
C MET A 326 19.54 -35.07 31.83
N GLN A 327 18.80 -35.93 32.55
CA GLN A 327 19.20 -37.04 33.44
C GLN A 327 20.30 -36.63 34.45
N GLU A 328 20.19 -36.83 35.77
CA GLU A 328 19.17 -37.47 36.64
C GLU A 328 19.37 -36.98 38.12
N SER A 329 18.63 -37.35 39.19
CA SER A 329 17.65 -38.43 39.42
C SER A 329 16.39 -37.99 40.23
N SER A 330 16.05 -38.62 41.36
CA SER A 330 14.71 -38.51 42.00
C SER A 330 14.58 -38.97 43.48
N LYS A 331 13.57 -38.43 44.20
CA LYS A 331 12.62 -39.07 45.18
C LYS A 331 11.79 -37.93 45.85
N LYS A 332 10.45 -37.83 45.79
CA LYS A 332 9.35 -38.63 46.42
C LYS A 332 9.49 -38.73 47.95
N ASN A 333 8.51 -38.49 48.84
CA ASN A 333 7.09 -38.03 48.86
C ASN A 333 6.92 -37.18 50.18
N ALA A 334 5.84 -36.49 50.59
CA ALA A 334 4.42 -36.85 50.68
C ALA A 334 3.55 -35.63 51.12
N ALA A 335 2.21 -35.76 51.11
CA ALA A 335 1.25 -34.73 51.58
C ALA A 335 0.82 -34.95 53.06
N PRO A 336 0.12 -33.98 53.68
CA PRO A 336 -1.28 -34.25 54.04
C PRO A 336 -2.29 -33.10 53.75
N LYS A 337 -3.54 -33.27 54.19
CA LYS A 337 -4.79 -32.61 53.70
C LYS A 337 -5.50 -31.73 54.75
N LYS A 338 -6.24 -30.71 54.24
CA LYS A 338 -7.42 -30.01 54.85
C LYS A 338 -7.10 -29.13 56.09
N THR A 339 -7.79 -28.00 56.35
CA THR A 339 -9.25 -27.77 56.39
C THR A 339 -9.72 -26.36 55.92
N LYS A 340 -11.04 -26.12 55.95
CA LYS A 340 -11.77 -24.98 55.34
C LYS A 340 -11.92 -23.74 56.25
N LYS A 341 -11.95 -22.55 55.65
CA LYS A 341 -12.95 -21.43 55.77
C LYS A 341 -12.47 -20.31 54.83
N GLY A 342 -13.28 -19.57 54.07
CA GLY A 342 -14.73 -19.46 54.06
C GLY A 342 -15.16 -17.99 54.18
N LYS A 343 -14.90 -17.16 53.16
CA LYS A 343 -15.40 -15.78 53.09
C LYS A 343 -15.71 -15.42 51.63
N LYS A 344 -16.94 -14.96 51.37
CA LYS A 344 -17.32 -14.36 50.08
C LYS A 344 -16.65 -13.00 49.98
N VAL A 345 -16.11 -12.68 48.81
CA VAL A 345 -15.93 -11.32 48.32
C VAL A 345 -16.54 -11.32 46.93
N GLU A 346 -17.30 -10.28 46.61
CA GLU A 346 -17.94 -10.13 45.30
C GLU A 346 -16.86 -9.74 44.29
N GLU A 347 -16.73 -10.51 43.21
CA GLU A 347 -15.87 -10.13 42.08
C GLU A 347 -16.55 -9.00 41.30
N GLU A 348 -16.30 -7.76 41.74
CA GLU A 348 -16.24 -6.65 40.78
C GLU A 348 -15.08 -6.97 39.82
N VAL A 349 -15.42 -7.43 38.62
CA VAL A 349 -14.44 -7.76 37.59
C VAL A 349 -13.91 -6.45 37.00
N ASP A 350 -12.69 -6.11 37.40
CA ASP A 350 -11.94 -4.97 36.91
C ASP A 350 -11.85 -4.99 35.36
N PRO A 351 -12.14 -3.89 34.64
CA PRO A 351 -12.11 -3.85 33.17
C PRO A 351 -10.73 -4.12 32.54
N GLU A 352 -9.65 -4.19 33.34
CA GLU A 352 -8.26 -4.28 32.87
C GLU A 352 -7.84 -5.67 32.35
N GLU A 353 -8.65 -6.73 32.49
CA GLU A 353 -8.22 -8.08 32.07
C GLU A 353 -8.42 -8.44 30.58
N PHE A 354 -8.76 -7.47 29.72
CA PHE A 354 -8.73 -7.65 28.25
C PHE A 354 -7.30 -7.65 27.68
N ARG A 355 -6.60 -8.78 27.83
CA ARG A 355 -5.22 -9.03 27.34
C ARG A 355 -5.10 -9.08 25.81
N THR A 356 -5.42 -8.00 25.09
CA THR A 356 -5.30 -7.91 23.62
C THR A 356 -4.07 -7.12 23.14
N ASP A 357 -3.40 -6.38 24.05
CA ASP A 357 -2.18 -5.61 23.80
C ASP A 357 -0.88 -6.40 24.07
N LYS A 358 -0.88 -7.35 25.02
CA LYS A 358 0.34 -8.07 25.44
C LYS A 358 0.97 -8.93 24.34
N ASP A 359 0.15 -9.39 23.38
CA ASP A 359 0.60 -10.25 22.26
C ASP A 359 0.96 -9.47 20.99
N SER A 360 0.90 -8.14 20.99
CA SER A 360 1.18 -7.35 19.78
C SER A 360 2.66 -7.28 19.46
N LYS A 361 3.02 -7.76 18.26
CA LYS A 361 4.38 -7.61 17.68
C LYS A 361 4.72 -6.15 17.34
N TYR A 362 3.73 -5.27 17.18
CA TYR A 362 3.92 -3.91 16.67
C TYR A 362 4.04 -2.84 17.76
N ILE A 363 3.43 -3.04 18.94
CA ILE A 363 3.57 -2.09 20.07
C ILE A 363 5.04 -1.88 20.48
N PRO A 364 5.91 -2.92 20.56
CA PRO A 364 7.34 -2.72 20.81
C PRO A 364 8.03 -1.87 19.73
N LEU A 365 7.70 -2.08 18.45
CA LEU A 365 8.28 -1.32 17.33
C LEU A 365 7.87 0.16 17.38
N ILE A 366 6.61 0.46 17.70
CA ILE A 366 6.13 1.83 17.93
C ILE A 366 6.90 2.47 19.10
N LYS A 367 7.08 1.76 20.22
CA LYS A 367 7.86 2.25 21.37
C LYS A 367 9.32 2.53 21.00
N THR A 368 9.98 1.67 20.22
CA THR A 368 11.36 1.87 19.75
C THR A 368 11.46 3.10 18.84
N GLY A 369 10.59 3.25 17.84
CA GLY A 369 10.60 4.40 16.93
C GLY A 369 10.33 5.73 17.66
N CYS A 370 9.36 5.75 18.58
CA CYS A 370 9.13 6.89 19.46
C CYS A 370 10.33 7.19 20.37
N GLY A 371 11.02 6.15 20.87
CA GLY A 371 12.25 6.29 21.66
C GLY A 371 13.39 6.94 20.86
N MET A 372 13.59 6.54 19.61
CA MET A 372 14.56 7.17 18.70
C MET A 372 14.22 8.65 18.45
N TYR A 373 12.94 8.96 18.18
CA TYR A 373 12.51 10.35 18.03
C TYR A 373 12.72 11.20 19.30
N ILE A 374 12.42 10.64 20.48
CA ILE A 374 12.62 11.33 21.77
C ILE A 374 14.10 11.61 22.03
N LYS A 375 14.97 10.64 21.72
CA LYS A 375 16.41 10.73 21.93
C LYS A 375 17.07 11.76 21.00
N ASP A 376 16.78 11.69 19.71
CA ASP A 376 17.55 12.39 18.69
C ASP A 376 16.93 13.74 18.27
N TRP A 377 15.62 13.93 18.45
CA TRP A 377 14.88 15.08 17.89
C TRP A 377 14.06 15.91 18.90
N LYS A 378 13.42 15.30 19.91
CA LYS A 378 12.47 16.02 20.79
C LYS A 378 13.07 17.24 21.51
N TYR A 379 14.35 17.18 21.86
CA TYR A 379 15.06 18.23 22.60
C TYR A 379 16.06 19.01 21.72
N LYS A 380 16.08 18.78 20.40
CA LYS A 380 17.01 19.46 19.48
C LYS A 380 16.43 20.80 19.02
N ASN A 381 17.20 21.87 19.17
CA ASN A 381 16.83 23.20 18.74
C ASN A 381 17.16 23.37 17.24
N GLU A 382 16.16 23.77 16.44
CA GLU A 382 16.27 23.84 14.97
C GLU A 382 16.03 25.25 14.40
N LYS A 383 16.10 26.29 15.24
CA LYS A 383 15.90 27.69 14.82
C LYS A 383 16.77 28.07 13.62
N ASP A 384 17.99 27.53 13.51
CA ASP A 384 18.93 27.87 12.43
C ASP A 384 18.73 27.02 11.15
N ASN A 385 17.89 25.98 11.18
CA ASN A 385 17.63 25.06 10.07
C ASN A 385 16.24 25.28 9.43
N PHE A 386 15.89 26.52 9.11
CA PHE A 386 14.66 26.86 8.39
C PHE A 386 14.48 26.07 7.08
N ALA A 387 15.59 25.78 6.38
CA ALA A 387 15.59 25.01 5.16
C ALA A 387 15.31 23.51 5.36
N GLN A 388 15.32 22.99 6.60
CA GLN A 388 15.15 21.57 6.95
C GLN A 388 16.15 20.63 6.24
N LYS A 389 17.39 21.07 6.06
CA LYS A 389 18.47 20.24 5.49
C LYS A 389 18.92 19.15 6.48
N HIS A 390 19.68 18.18 5.97
CA HIS A 390 20.20 17.08 6.77
C HIS A 390 21.18 17.54 7.85
N ASP A 391 21.24 16.78 8.94
CA ASP A 391 22.13 17.03 10.07
C ASP A 391 23.45 16.25 9.91
N SER A 392 24.57 17.00 9.80
CA SER A 392 25.89 16.41 9.59
C SER A 392 26.47 15.72 10.83
N GLU A 393 26.05 16.07 12.05
CA GLU A 393 26.58 15.50 13.29
C GLU A 393 26.03 14.09 13.53
N ILE A 394 24.74 13.91 13.27
CA ILE A 394 24.09 12.58 13.33
C ILE A 394 24.76 11.65 12.31
N ILE A 395 25.02 12.12 11.08
CA ILE A 395 25.76 11.36 10.06
C ILE A 395 27.16 11.00 10.55
N LYS A 396 27.92 11.97 11.10
CA LYS A 396 29.27 11.72 11.63
C LYS A 396 29.26 10.64 12.72
N ASN A 397 28.32 10.72 13.66
CA ASN A 397 28.23 9.77 14.79
C ASN A 397 27.82 8.36 14.39
N ASP A 398 27.03 8.19 13.33
CA ASP A 398 26.70 6.88 12.77
C ASP A 398 27.85 6.34 11.89
N LYS A 399 28.42 7.18 10.99
CA LYS A 399 29.51 6.77 10.11
C LYS A 399 30.84 6.52 10.84
N ARG A 400 31.11 7.20 11.95
CA ARG A 400 32.28 6.91 12.81
C ARG A 400 32.22 5.46 13.32
N ARG A 401 31.06 4.99 13.80
CA ARG A 401 30.86 3.59 14.24
C ARG A 401 31.07 2.57 13.11
N GLU A 402 30.58 2.90 11.90
CA GLU A 402 30.79 2.07 10.70
C GLU A 402 32.28 1.99 10.32
N VAL A 403 32.96 3.12 10.20
CA VAL A 403 34.40 3.19 9.85
C VAL A 403 35.27 2.55 10.92
N GLU A 404 34.98 2.76 12.21
CA GLU A 404 35.67 2.10 13.32
C GLU A 404 35.55 0.57 13.21
N SER A 405 34.39 0.04 12.80
CA SER A 405 34.21 -1.40 12.57
C SER A 405 35.04 -1.94 11.38
N GLU A 406 35.14 -1.18 10.27
CA GLU A 406 36.00 -1.52 9.12
C GLU A 406 37.49 -1.45 9.47
N ILE A 407 37.89 -0.54 10.37
CA ILE A 407 39.26 -0.42 10.86
C ILE A 407 39.58 -1.55 11.85
N LYS A 408 38.68 -1.87 12.80
CA LYS A 408 38.80 -3.03 13.72
C LYS A 408 39.10 -4.32 12.97
N VAL A 409 38.38 -4.56 11.87
CA VAL A 409 38.61 -5.72 11.00
C VAL A 409 40.03 -5.75 10.43
N ARG A 410 40.52 -4.63 9.89
CA ARG A 410 41.87 -4.52 9.30
C ARG A 410 42.97 -4.60 10.36
N VAL A 411 42.77 -3.98 11.53
CA VAL A 411 43.67 -4.07 12.69
C VAL A 411 43.82 -5.52 13.16
N VAL A 412 42.73 -6.28 13.26
CA VAL A 412 42.77 -7.71 13.62
C VAL A 412 43.48 -8.58 12.57
N GLU A 413 43.52 -8.17 11.30
CA GLU A 413 44.31 -8.85 10.27
C GLU A 413 45.80 -8.56 10.42
N ILE A 414 46.17 -7.29 10.62
CA ILE A 414 47.56 -6.86 10.90
C ILE A 414 48.10 -7.58 12.16
N LEU A 415 47.36 -7.58 13.27
CA LEU A 415 47.74 -8.27 14.51
C LEU A 415 47.90 -9.80 14.33
N LYS A 416 47.15 -10.43 13.41
CA LYS A 416 47.34 -11.86 13.09
C LYS A 416 48.63 -12.12 12.33
N ASP A 417 49.04 -11.19 11.47
CA ASP A 417 50.28 -11.32 10.70
C ASP A 417 51.50 -10.98 11.56
N GLU A 418 51.39 -10.01 12.47
CA GLU A 418 52.37 -9.79 13.55
C GLU A 418 52.52 -11.05 14.43
N LEU A 419 51.42 -11.70 14.82
CA LEU A 419 51.46 -12.98 15.56
C LEU A 419 52.07 -14.14 14.75
N LYS A 420 51.94 -14.17 13.41
CA LYS A 420 52.66 -15.15 12.57
C LYS A 420 54.15 -14.85 12.56
N ASN A 421 54.53 -13.58 12.38
CA ASN A 421 55.92 -13.14 12.33
C ASN A 421 56.62 -13.40 13.68
N LEU A 422 55.96 -13.14 14.80
CA LEU A 422 56.46 -13.47 16.15
C LEU A 422 56.60 -14.98 16.38
N LYS A 423 55.71 -15.81 15.83
CA LYS A 423 55.84 -17.28 15.87
C LYS A 423 57.03 -17.75 15.04
N LEU A 424 57.20 -17.25 13.82
CA LEU A 424 58.35 -17.55 12.97
C LEU A 424 59.67 -17.10 13.65
N ALA A 425 59.68 -15.94 14.31
CA ALA A 425 60.82 -15.48 15.10
C ALA A 425 61.14 -16.43 16.27
N LEU A 426 60.13 -16.84 17.06
CA LEU A 426 60.27 -17.82 18.15
C LEU A 426 60.72 -19.21 17.67
N GLU A 427 60.30 -19.64 16.48
CA GLU A 427 60.75 -20.90 15.86
C GLU A 427 62.19 -20.77 15.33
N SER A 428 62.59 -19.61 14.82
CA SER A 428 63.97 -19.35 14.39
C SER A 428 64.97 -19.24 15.56
N GLY A 429 64.51 -18.77 16.73
CA GLY A 429 65.31 -18.67 17.95
C GLY A 429 65.55 -19.99 18.69
N LYS A 430 64.92 -21.10 18.29
CA LYS A 430 65.15 -22.44 18.87
C LYS A 430 66.08 -23.27 17.98
N GLY A 431 67.31 -23.50 18.46
CA GLY A 431 68.34 -24.25 17.75
C GLY A 431 67.89 -25.63 17.24
N LYS A 432 68.30 -25.96 16.01
CA LYS A 432 67.90 -27.18 15.27
C LYS A 432 68.20 -28.49 16.00
N LYS A 433 67.25 -29.43 15.97
CA LYS A 433 67.55 -30.88 15.93
C LYS A 433 66.84 -31.57 14.74
N LYS A 434 67.59 -32.48 14.09
CA LYS A 434 67.28 -33.28 12.88
C LYS A 434 66.24 -34.40 13.22
N LYS A 435 65.62 -35.21 12.34
CA LYS A 435 65.70 -35.50 10.88
C LYS A 435 64.50 -36.40 10.45
N LYS A 436 64.18 -36.47 9.13
CA LYS A 436 63.41 -37.55 8.43
C LYS A 436 61.92 -37.73 8.85
N GLY A 437 61.00 -38.29 8.06
CA GLY A 437 61.09 -38.93 6.73
C GLY A 437 59.69 -39.06 6.04
N LYS A 438 59.65 -39.70 4.86
CA LYS A 438 58.57 -39.61 3.84
C LYS A 438 57.79 -40.93 3.67
N LYS A 439 56.44 -40.89 3.48
CA LYS A 439 55.59 -41.69 2.54
C LYS A 439 54.19 -42.08 3.06
N GLY A 440 53.16 -41.82 2.23
CA GLY A 440 51.96 -42.66 2.03
C GLY A 440 50.84 -42.62 3.10
N LYS A 441 49.57 -42.99 2.79
CA LYS A 441 48.95 -43.36 1.50
C LYS A 441 47.40 -43.32 1.62
N LYS A 442 46.70 -42.92 0.56
CA LYS A 442 45.25 -43.17 0.23
C LYS A 442 44.14 -42.74 1.22
N GLY A 443 43.01 -42.23 0.68
CA GLY A 443 41.71 -42.58 1.28
C GLY A 443 40.50 -41.62 1.25
N LYS A 444 40.36 -40.61 0.37
CA LYS A 444 39.05 -39.91 0.25
C LYS A 444 38.09 -40.67 -0.66
N LYS A 445 37.29 -41.56 -0.07
CA LYS A 445 36.09 -42.15 -0.70
C LYS A 445 35.18 -41.04 -1.25
N GLY A 446 34.69 -41.21 -2.47
CA GLY A 446 33.70 -40.32 -3.06
C GLY A 446 32.45 -40.24 -2.18
N LYS A 447 32.10 -39.04 -1.72
CA LYS A 447 30.90 -38.82 -0.92
C LYS A 447 29.70 -38.84 -1.87
N LYS A 448 28.97 -39.97 -1.91
CA LYS A 448 27.73 -40.12 -2.68
C LYS A 448 26.87 -38.85 -2.52
N GLY A 449 26.52 -38.21 -3.63
CA GLY A 449 25.62 -37.06 -3.60
C GLY A 449 24.33 -37.45 -2.89
N LYS A 450 23.98 -36.72 -1.82
CA LYS A 450 22.61 -36.76 -1.31
C LYS A 450 21.71 -36.42 -2.50
N LYS A 451 20.75 -37.29 -2.84
CA LYS A 451 19.60 -36.91 -3.66
C LYS A 451 18.89 -35.79 -2.90
N GLY A 452 19.24 -34.54 -3.19
CA GLY A 452 18.41 -33.41 -2.82
C GLY A 452 17.01 -33.67 -3.37
N LYS A 453 15.98 -33.27 -2.62
CA LYS A 453 14.61 -33.21 -3.16
C LYS A 453 14.70 -32.60 -4.56
N LYS A 454 14.09 -33.22 -5.57
CA LYS A 454 13.95 -32.62 -6.91
C LYS A 454 13.26 -31.27 -6.70
N LYS A 455 14.05 -30.18 -6.62
CA LYS A 455 13.56 -28.86 -6.98
C LYS A 455 13.05 -29.00 -8.41
N GLU A 456 11.90 -28.39 -8.68
CA GLU A 456 11.34 -28.42 -10.03
C GLU A 456 12.41 -27.85 -10.97
N LYS A 457 12.76 -28.60 -12.02
CA LYS A 457 13.84 -28.20 -12.93
C LYS A 457 13.37 -26.94 -13.64
N ASP A 458 13.95 -25.79 -13.29
CA ASP A 458 13.57 -24.51 -13.88
C ASP A 458 13.67 -24.59 -15.40
N LEU A 459 12.54 -24.38 -16.06
CA LEU A 459 12.41 -24.51 -17.52
C LEU A 459 13.10 -23.36 -18.26
N THR A 460 13.64 -22.38 -17.52
CA THR A 460 14.27 -21.15 -18.01
C THR A 460 15.61 -20.86 -17.32
N ALA A 461 16.29 -21.89 -16.79
CA ALA A 461 17.51 -21.71 -15.99
C ALA A 461 18.69 -21.01 -16.71
N GLY A 462 18.71 -21.00 -18.05
CA GLY A 462 19.75 -20.38 -18.88
C GLY A 462 19.35 -19.09 -19.59
N ARG A 463 18.29 -18.39 -19.15
CA ARG A 463 17.83 -17.11 -19.74
C ARG A 463 17.85 -15.99 -18.71
N THR A 464 18.21 -14.77 -19.14
CA THR A 464 18.14 -13.54 -18.34
C THR A 464 16.69 -13.17 -18.04
N ILE A 465 16.47 -12.36 -16.99
CA ILE A 465 15.12 -11.93 -16.60
C ILE A 465 14.56 -10.92 -17.61
N GLU A 466 15.41 -10.05 -18.16
CA GLU A 466 15.05 -9.05 -19.19
C GLU A 466 14.49 -9.74 -20.46
N SER A 467 15.17 -10.76 -20.98
CA SER A 467 14.68 -11.53 -22.14
C SER A 467 13.34 -12.23 -21.87
N LEU A 468 13.07 -12.64 -20.62
CA LEU A 468 11.76 -13.18 -20.22
C LEU A 468 10.70 -12.08 -20.05
N TYR A 469 11.10 -10.86 -19.68
CA TYR A 469 10.22 -9.69 -19.59
C TYR A 469 9.76 -9.27 -21.00
N GLU A 470 10.69 -9.18 -21.95
CA GLU A 470 10.43 -8.93 -23.37
C GLU A 470 9.51 -10.00 -24.00
N GLU A 471 9.79 -11.29 -23.80
CA GLU A 471 8.95 -12.40 -24.32
C GLU A 471 7.50 -12.32 -23.77
N LEU A 472 7.31 -11.78 -22.57
CA LEU A 472 5.99 -11.57 -21.96
C LEU A 472 5.29 -10.27 -22.36
N ILE A 473 6.03 -9.22 -22.75
CA ILE A 473 5.47 -8.00 -23.35
C ILE A 473 5.04 -8.26 -24.80
N GLN A 474 5.86 -8.94 -25.60
CA GLN A 474 5.49 -9.35 -26.97
C GLN A 474 4.27 -10.27 -26.99
N ALA A 475 4.11 -11.11 -25.96
CA ALA A 475 2.90 -11.90 -25.76
C ALA A 475 1.71 -11.10 -25.20
N GLY A 476 1.83 -9.78 -24.97
CA GLY A 476 0.78 -8.95 -24.38
C GLY A 476 0.33 -9.41 -22.98
N ILE A 477 1.13 -10.25 -22.30
CA ILE A 477 0.82 -10.76 -20.96
C ILE A 477 1.18 -9.71 -19.91
N ILE A 478 2.31 -9.02 -20.04
CA ILE A 478 2.59 -7.81 -19.26
C ILE A 478 1.89 -6.65 -19.95
N GLN A 479 1.09 -5.90 -19.20
CA GLN A 479 0.32 -4.76 -19.71
C GLN A 479 0.56 -3.53 -18.82
N ALA A 480 0.62 -2.35 -19.43
CA ALA A 480 0.59 -1.10 -18.67
C ALA A 480 -0.80 -0.95 -18.01
N PRO A 481 -0.90 -0.74 -16.68
CA PRO A 481 -2.18 -0.43 -16.05
C PRO A 481 -2.67 0.94 -16.52
N THR A 482 -3.98 1.11 -16.70
CA THR A 482 -4.56 2.44 -16.95
C THR A 482 -4.44 3.28 -15.69
N GLU A 483 -3.84 4.47 -15.79
CA GLU A 483 -3.62 5.36 -14.65
C GLU A 483 -4.96 5.80 -14.04
N LEU A 484 -5.26 5.27 -12.86
CA LEU A 484 -6.47 5.52 -12.08
C LEU A 484 -6.11 5.49 -10.60
N HIS A 485 -6.55 6.47 -9.81
CA HIS A 485 -6.35 6.46 -8.36
C HIS A 485 -7.60 5.98 -7.63
N LEU A 486 -7.46 5.39 -6.44
CA LEU A 486 -8.62 5.01 -5.62
C LEU A 486 -9.44 6.22 -5.16
N LYS A 487 -8.86 7.42 -5.21
CA LYS A 487 -9.51 8.70 -4.89
C LYS A 487 -10.47 9.18 -5.99
N ASP A 488 -10.34 8.68 -7.21
CA ASP A 488 -11.16 9.10 -8.36
C ASP A 488 -12.51 8.38 -8.40
N PHE A 489 -12.66 7.32 -7.60
CA PHE A 489 -13.90 6.55 -7.51
C PHE A 489 -14.93 7.30 -6.67
N VAL A 490 -16.16 7.30 -7.15
CA VAL A 490 -17.29 7.93 -6.47
C VAL A 490 -18.01 6.89 -5.60
N TYR A 491 -18.01 7.12 -4.29
CA TYR A 491 -18.69 6.31 -3.28
C TYR A 491 -19.19 7.21 -2.14
N ASN A 492 -20.12 6.69 -1.33
CA ASN A 492 -20.57 7.30 -0.09
C ASN A 492 -20.91 6.19 0.91
N TYR A 493 -20.99 6.51 2.20
CA TYR A 493 -21.44 5.58 3.24
C TYR A 493 -22.97 5.39 3.18
N ASN A 494 -23.43 4.16 3.37
CA ASN A 494 -24.86 3.87 3.41
C ASN A 494 -25.41 4.04 4.84
N ILE A 495 -25.69 5.29 5.20
CA ILE A 495 -26.26 5.67 6.51
C ILE A 495 -27.64 5.00 6.77
N LEU A 496 -28.35 4.59 5.72
CA LEU A 496 -29.72 4.05 5.82
C LEU A 496 -29.78 2.57 6.26
N ASP A 497 -28.65 1.84 6.26
CA ASP A 497 -28.63 0.44 6.70
C ASP A 497 -28.07 0.28 8.12
N SER A 498 -28.82 0.76 9.10
CA SER A 498 -28.46 0.75 10.53
C SER A 498 -28.75 -0.59 11.24
N SER A 499 -29.04 -1.68 10.52
CA SER A 499 -29.58 -2.91 11.11
C SER A 499 -28.50 -3.98 11.39
N THR A 500 -27.83 -3.83 12.53
CA THR A 500 -26.81 -4.76 13.07
C THR A 500 -27.31 -6.20 13.23
N ASP A 501 -28.63 -6.38 13.39
CA ASP A 501 -29.31 -7.69 13.53
C ASP A 501 -29.40 -8.51 12.23
N LYS A 502 -28.96 -7.96 11.09
CA LYS A 502 -28.91 -8.72 9.84
C LYS A 502 -27.91 -9.87 9.94
N LYS A 503 -28.40 -11.11 9.80
CA LYS A 503 -27.59 -12.35 9.76
C LYS A 503 -26.46 -12.29 8.70
N ILE A 504 -26.62 -11.44 7.67
CA ILE A 504 -25.64 -11.16 6.61
C ILE A 504 -25.57 -9.63 6.44
N VAL A 505 -24.39 -9.04 6.63
CA VAL A 505 -24.14 -7.62 6.27
C VAL A 505 -23.74 -7.57 4.79
N GLU A 506 -24.49 -6.82 4.00
CA GLU A 506 -24.17 -6.55 2.59
C GLU A 506 -23.07 -5.48 2.49
N PRO A 507 -22.13 -5.59 1.54
CA PRO A 507 -21.03 -4.64 1.40
C PRO A 507 -21.51 -3.27 0.92
N CYS A 508 -21.03 -2.18 1.54
CA CYS A 508 -21.10 -0.85 0.93
C CYS A 508 -19.88 -0.59 0.03
N LEU A 509 -19.98 0.38 -0.89
CA LEU A 509 -18.85 0.80 -1.73
C LEU A 509 -17.74 1.48 -0.91
N LEU A 510 -18.05 2.17 0.19
CA LEU A 510 -17.00 2.69 1.09
C LEU A 510 -16.17 1.56 1.72
N ASP A 511 -16.85 0.54 2.25
CA ASP A 511 -16.18 -0.62 2.88
C ASP A 511 -15.30 -1.36 1.89
N LEU A 512 -15.75 -1.47 0.63
CA LEU A 512 -14.96 -2.03 -0.45
C LEU A 512 -13.63 -1.28 -0.63
N HIS A 513 -13.64 0.06 -0.65
CA HIS A 513 -12.42 0.87 -0.76
C HIS A 513 -11.47 0.63 0.43
N GLN A 514 -12.00 0.56 1.65
CA GLN A 514 -11.24 0.27 2.86
C GLN A 514 -10.61 -1.13 2.80
N ILE A 515 -11.40 -2.15 2.48
CA ILE A 515 -10.96 -3.56 2.36
C ILE A 515 -9.91 -3.76 1.25
N LEU A 516 -10.08 -3.11 0.09
CA LEU A 516 -9.07 -3.17 -0.98
C LEU A 516 -7.75 -2.49 -0.56
N THR A 517 -7.83 -1.39 0.18
CA THR A 517 -6.65 -0.72 0.74
C THR A 517 -5.93 -1.63 1.75
N GLU A 518 -6.68 -2.24 2.67
CA GLU A 518 -6.16 -3.12 3.74
C GLU A 518 -5.60 -4.45 3.25
N TYR A 519 -6.25 -5.10 2.28
CA TYR A 519 -5.87 -6.44 1.82
C TYR A 519 -5.00 -6.44 0.55
N CYS A 520 -5.12 -5.43 -0.31
CA CYS A 520 -4.36 -5.36 -1.55
C CYS A 520 -3.19 -4.39 -1.45
N ILE A 521 -3.47 -3.12 -1.17
CA ILE A 521 -2.48 -2.03 -1.33
C ILE A 521 -1.44 -2.05 -0.23
N LEU A 522 -1.87 -2.03 1.03
CA LEU A 522 -0.98 -2.04 2.18
C LEU A 522 -0.04 -3.27 2.14
N PRO A 523 -0.49 -4.53 1.97
CA PRO A 523 0.40 -5.69 1.96
C PRO A 523 1.31 -5.81 0.73
N LEU A 524 1.09 -5.03 -0.34
CA LEU A 524 2.01 -4.96 -1.49
C LEU A 524 3.12 -3.93 -1.28
N GLY A 525 2.88 -2.87 -0.50
CA GLY A 525 3.88 -1.86 -0.18
C GLY A 525 4.92 -2.33 0.85
N PHE A 526 4.51 -3.04 1.91
CA PHE A 526 5.43 -3.45 2.98
C PHE A 526 6.20 -4.74 2.71
N ASP A 527 7.49 -4.74 3.04
CA ASP A 527 8.31 -5.95 3.16
C ASP A 527 8.12 -6.63 4.54
N SER A 528 8.19 -5.84 5.62
CA SER A 528 8.37 -6.33 6.99
C SER A 528 7.11 -6.86 7.69
N ILE A 529 5.92 -6.77 7.07
CA ILE A 529 4.64 -7.23 7.67
C ILE A 529 4.40 -8.75 7.49
N SER A 530 5.21 -9.42 6.65
CA SER A 530 4.92 -10.75 6.10
C SER A 530 4.73 -11.90 7.13
N ASP A 531 5.31 -11.81 8.33
CA ASP A 531 5.35 -12.93 9.30
C ASP A 531 4.41 -12.75 10.52
N ALA A 532 3.71 -11.61 10.60
CA ALA A 532 2.84 -11.29 11.73
C ALA A 532 1.35 -11.40 11.40
N ILE A 533 0.94 -11.13 10.17
CA ILE A 533 -0.45 -11.08 9.73
C ILE A 533 -0.62 -12.01 8.52
N PRO A 534 -1.65 -12.87 8.46
CA PRO A 534 -1.82 -13.82 7.36
C PRO A 534 -2.11 -13.12 6.03
N LYS A 535 -1.08 -13.01 5.18
CA LYS A 535 -1.16 -12.29 3.91
C LYS A 535 -2.15 -12.93 2.91
N ILE A 536 -3.08 -12.13 2.41
CA ILE A 536 -4.09 -12.53 1.43
C ILE A 536 -3.53 -12.39 0.01
N ASN A 537 -2.72 -13.36 -0.42
CA ASN A 537 -2.09 -13.35 -1.75
C ASN A 537 -3.06 -13.66 -2.92
N SER A 538 -4.35 -13.93 -2.66
CA SER A 538 -5.32 -14.17 -3.73
C SER A 538 -6.75 -13.73 -3.39
N ILE A 539 -7.32 -12.89 -4.25
CA ILE A 539 -8.60 -12.19 -4.07
C ILE A 539 -9.46 -12.34 -5.34
N LEU A 540 -10.74 -12.62 -5.16
CA LEU A 540 -11.75 -12.64 -6.21
C LEU A 540 -12.69 -11.43 -6.04
N LEU A 541 -12.80 -10.59 -7.06
CA LEU A 541 -13.78 -9.51 -7.15
C LEU A 541 -14.98 -9.97 -8.01
N PHE A 542 -16.17 -10.08 -7.43
CA PHE A 542 -17.36 -10.55 -8.14
C PHE A 542 -18.56 -9.61 -7.96
N GLY A 543 -19.54 -9.69 -8.86
CA GLY A 543 -20.72 -8.81 -8.90
C GLY A 543 -21.28 -8.61 -10.33
N PRO A 544 -22.17 -7.65 -10.58
CA PRO A 544 -22.72 -7.41 -11.92
C PRO A 544 -21.68 -6.92 -12.94
N LYS A 545 -22.02 -6.88 -14.24
CA LYS A 545 -21.18 -6.22 -15.27
C LYS A 545 -21.33 -4.69 -15.17
N GLY A 546 -20.24 -3.94 -15.35
CA GLY A 546 -20.27 -2.46 -15.33
C GLY A 546 -20.13 -1.80 -13.94
N VAL A 547 -19.84 -2.55 -12.87
CA VAL A 547 -19.54 -1.97 -11.52
C VAL A 547 -18.07 -1.59 -11.30
N GLY A 548 -17.28 -1.41 -12.38
CA GLY A 548 -15.89 -0.94 -12.26
C GLY A 548 -14.85 -1.96 -11.79
N LYS A 549 -15.13 -3.26 -11.76
CA LYS A 549 -14.18 -4.29 -11.24
C LYS A 549 -12.78 -4.22 -11.86
N ASN A 550 -12.70 -3.99 -13.17
CA ASN A 550 -11.43 -3.89 -13.90
C ASN A 550 -10.71 -2.57 -13.56
N ALA A 551 -11.47 -1.48 -13.36
CA ALA A 551 -10.92 -0.21 -12.89
C ALA A 551 -10.32 -0.37 -11.49
N TYR A 552 -10.96 -1.14 -10.58
CA TYR A 552 -10.37 -1.45 -9.27
C TYR A 552 -9.02 -2.19 -9.37
N VAL A 553 -8.87 -3.15 -10.29
CA VAL A 553 -7.58 -3.83 -10.51
C VAL A 553 -6.51 -2.84 -10.99
N ASN A 554 -6.84 -2.00 -11.97
CA ASN A 554 -5.92 -1.01 -12.50
C ASN A 554 -5.57 0.09 -11.47
N ALA A 555 -6.52 0.46 -10.60
CA ALA A 555 -6.29 1.39 -9.51
C ALA A 555 -5.36 0.80 -8.44
N ILE A 556 -5.56 -0.46 -8.04
CA ILE A 556 -4.63 -1.15 -7.13
C ILE A 556 -3.23 -1.24 -7.77
N ALA A 557 -3.12 -1.51 -9.06
CA ALA A 557 -1.84 -1.53 -9.78
C ALA A 557 -1.16 -0.16 -9.80
N THR A 558 -1.92 0.92 -10.06
CA THR A 558 -1.44 2.30 -10.07
C THR A 558 -0.97 2.76 -8.69
N GLU A 559 -1.79 2.59 -7.64
CA GLU A 559 -1.47 2.98 -6.26
C GLU A 559 -0.32 2.17 -5.64
N THR A 560 -0.04 0.96 -6.16
CA THR A 560 1.06 0.12 -5.68
C THR A 560 2.28 0.11 -6.60
N GLY A 561 2.25 0.81 -7.74
CA GLY A 561 3.31 0.80 -8.75
C GLY A 561 3.64 -0.60 -9.27
N ALA A 562 2.66 -1.52 -9.24
CA ALA A 562 2.89 -2.94 -9.47
C ALA A 562 2.80 -3.33 -10.95
N THR A 563 3.67 -4.26 -11.36
CA THR A 563 3.63 -4.82 -12.71
C THR A 563 2.39 -5.70 -12.90
N LEU A 564 1.59 -5.42 -13.94
CA LEU A 564 0.32 -6.09 -14.20
C LEU A 564 0.49 -7.22 -15.23
N PHE A 565 0.28 -8.46 -14.78
CA PHE A 565 0.32 -9.66 -15.62
C PHE A 565 -1.10 -10.14 -15.93
N ASN A 566 -1.58 -9.92 -17.14
CA ASN A 566 -2.91 -10.29 -17.61
C ASN A 566 -2.95 -11.74 -18.13
N LEU A 567 -3.33 -12.67 -17.26
CA LEU A 567 -3.57 -14.09 -17.56
C LEU A 567 -5.04 -14.40 -17.92
N SER A 568 -5.79 -13.40 -18.43
CA SER A 568 -7.18 -13.61 -18.85
C SER A 568 -7.29 -14.69 -19.94
N PRO A 569 -8.40 -15.47 -19.98
CA PRO A 569 -8.64 -16.47 -21.02
C PRO A 569 -8.47 -15.90 -22.43
N ARG A 570 -9.09 -14.75 -22.70
CA ARG A 570 -9.02 -14.08 -24.02
C ARG A 570 -7.59 -13.70 -24.42
N ASN A 571 -6.80 -13.18 -23.49
CA ASN A 571 -5.40 -12.79 -23.73
C ASN A 571 -4.50 -14.01 -23.97
N THR A 572 -4.79 -15.11 -23.27
CA THR A 572 -4.03 -16.36 -23.37
C THR A 572 -4.56 -17.31 -24.45
N MET A 573 -5.51 -16.91 -25.31
CA MET A 573 -5.95 -17.73 -26.46
C MET A 573 -4.86 -17.77 -27.54
N GLY A 574 -4.68 -18.92 -28.21
CA GLY A 574 -3.69 -19.11 -29.28
C GLY A 574 -2.22 -19.17 -28.82
N GLN A 575 -1.83 -18.38 -27.81
CA GLN A 575 -0.47 -18.30 -27.31
C GLN A 575 0.01 -19.60 -26.64
N TYR A 576 1.31 -19.88 -26.76
CA TYR A 576 1.99 -21.04 -26.14
C TYR A 576 1.22 -22.36 -26.31
N PRO A 577 1.18 -22.93 -27.53
CA PRO A 577 0.42 -24.16 -27.80
C PRO A 577 0.94 -25.38 -27.02
N GLY A 578 0.03 -26.32 -26.76
CA GLY A 578 0.32 -27.56 -26.06
C GLY A 578 0.54 -27.43 -24.53
N LYS A 579 0.56 -28.58 -23.85
CA LYS A 579 0.69 -28.63 -22.38
C LYS A 579 2.05 -28.06 -21.90
N ALA A 580 3.13 -28.31 -22.64
CA ALA A 580 4.46 -27.80 -22.31
C ALA A 580 4.54 -26.27 -22.44
N GLY A 581 3.91 -25.68 -23.47
CA GLY A 581 3.83 -24.24 -23.67
C GLY A 581 3.17 -23.52 -22.49
N VAL A 582 1.99 -23.98 -22.05
CA VAL A 582 1.27 -23.41 -20.90
C VAL A 582 2.07 -23.52 -19.59
N VAL A 583 2.82 -24.61 -19.39
CA VAL A 583 3.73 -24.74 -18.23
C VAL A 583 4.88 -23.75 -18.33
N LYS A 584 5.51 -23.58 -19.50
CA LYS A 584 6.58 -22.58 -19.72
C LYS A 584 6.05 -21.17 -19.45
N MET A 585 4.92 -20.79 -20.05
CA MET A 585 4.26 -19.49 -19.88
C MET A 585 4.01 -19.17 -18.40
N LEU A 586 3.34 -20.05 -17.66
CA LEU A 586 3.08 -19.82 -16.24
C LEU A 586 4.36 -19.79 -15.40
N HIS A 587 5.35 -20.64 -15.69
CA HIS A 587 6.64 -20.60 -15.00
C HIS A 587 7.38 -19.28 -15.25
N MET A 588 7.36 -18.74 -16.47
CA MET A 588 7.92 -17.43 -16.81
C MET A 588 7.19 -16.31 -16.08
N VAL A 589 5.86 -16.26 -16.17
CA VAL A 589 5.05 -15.23 -15.49
C VAL A 589 5.30 -15.19 -14.00
N PHE A 590 5.29 -16.33 -13.31
CA PHE A 590 5.53 -16.36 -11.86
C PHE A 590 7.00 -16.04 -11.50
N LYS A 591 7.98 -16.44 -12.32
CA LYS A 591 9.41 -16.11 -12.12
C LYS A 591 9.68 -14.61 -12.30
N VAL A 592 9.12 -14.01 -13.35
CA VAL A 592 9.26 -12.57 -13.62
C VAL A 592 8.45 -11.76 -12.60
N ALA A 593 7.26 -12.22 -12.18
CA ALA A 593 6.49 -11.57 -11.12
C ALA A 593 7.17 -11.59 -9.74
N GLU A 594 8.01 -12.60 -9.44
CA GLU A 594 8.82 -12.64 -8.22
C GLU A 594 10.03 -11.70 -8.29
N ALA A 595 10.64 -11.54 -9.47
CA ALA A 595 11.74 -10.61 -9.71
C ALA A 595 11.30 -9.13 -9.79
N CYS A 596 10.16 -8.84 -10.43
CA CYS A 596 9.59 -7.51 -10.61
C CYS A 596 8.62 -7.09 -9.49
N ALA A 597 8.74 -7.70 -8.31
CA ALA A 597 7.84 -7.47 -7.19
C ALA A 597 7.86 -5.99 -6.70
N PRO A 598 6.69 -5.34 -6.49
CA PRO A 598 5.36 -5.93 -6.43
C PRO A 598 4.74 -6.24 -7.80
N SER A 599 3.96 -7.31 -7.84
CA SER A 599 3.35 -7.81 -9.07
C SER A 599 1.90 -8.21 -8.83
N ILE A 600 1.02 -7.83 -9.76
CA ILE A 600 -0.39 -8.22 -9.75
C ILE A 600 -0.63 -9.16 -10.92
N ILE A 601 -1.01 -10.40 -10.61
CA ILE A 601 -1.45 -11.37 -11.59
C ILE A 601 -2.96 -11.26 -11.71
N TYR A 602 -3.44 -10.79 -12.85
CA TYR A 602 -4.84 -10.51 -13.12
C TYR A 602 -5.47 -11.57 -14.03
N ILE A 603 -6.66 -12.05 -13.67
CA ILE A 603 -7.47 -12.97 -14.50
C ILE A 603 -8.88 -12.39 -14.63
N ASN A 604 -9.19 -11.81 -15.79
CA ASN A 604 -10.56 -11.43 -16.13
C ASN A 604 -11.42 -12.66 -16.47
N GLU A 605 -12.71 -12.56 -16.21
CA GLU A 605 -13.71 -13.62 -16.48
C GLU A 605 -13.26 -14.98 -15.93
N ALA A 606 -12.76 -14.98 -14.68
CA ALA A 606 -12.11 -16.14 -14.05
C ALA A 606 -12.99 -17.40 -14.08
N GLU A 607 -14.32 -17.25 -14.07
CA GLU A 607 -15.30 -18.33 -14.27
C GLU A 607 -15.00 -19.17 -15.52
N MET A 608 -14.50 -18.60 -16.63
CA MET A 608 -14.20 -19.33 -17.86
C MET A 608 -13.03 -20.33 -17.68
N VAL A 609 -12.02 -19.99 -16.88
CA VAL A 609 -10.90 -20.91 -16.54
C VAL A 609 -11.40 -22.12 -15.76
N PHE A 610 -12.46 -21.93 -14.95
CA PHE A 610 -13.02 -22.95 -14.08
C PHE A 610 -14.38 -23.50 -14.54
N ALA A 611 -14.87 -23.14 -15.73
CA ALA A 611 -16.23 -23.38 -16.19
C ALA A 611 -16.60 -24.87 -16.27
N LYS A 612 -17.87 -25.20 -16.02
CA LYS A 612 -18.35 -26.60 -16.10
C LYS A 612 -18.33 -27.10 -17.55
N LYS A 613 -18.99 -26.39 -18.47
CA LYS A 613 -18.97 -26.63 -19.93
C LYS A 613 -18.05 -25.61 -20.61
N VAL A 614 -17.41 -25.98 -21.72
CA VAL A 614 -16.73 -25.02 -22.61
C VAL A 614 -17.75 -24.61 -23.68
N PRO A 615 -17.98 -23.31 -23.95
CA PRO A 615 -18.81 -22.88 -25.08
C PRO A 615 -18.23 -23.40 -26.39
N LYS A 616 -19.07 -23.91 -27.30
CA LYS A 616 -18.60 -24.53 -28.57
C LYS A 616 -17.86 -23.55 -29.48
N ASP A 617 -18.06 -22.25 -29.29
CA ASP A 617 -17.55 -21.17 -30.14
C ASP A 617 -16.08 -20.78 -29.86
N ASN A 618 -15.41 -21.41 -28.87
CA ASN A 618 -14.01 -21.09 -28.53
C ASN A 618 -13.04 -22.18 -29.03
N PRO A 619 -12.17 -21.91 -30.03
CA PRO A 619 -11.27 -22.91 -30.61
C PRO A 619 -10.06 -23.28 -29.73
N SER A 620 -9.94 -22.75 -28.51
CA SER A 620 -8.85 -23.05 -27.57
C SER A 620 -9.37 -23.28 -26.15
N ASP A 621 -9.02 -24.42 -25.56
CA ASP A 621 -9.51 -24.88 -24.24
C ASP A 621 -9.14 -23.90 -23.09
N PRO A 622 -10.07 -23.09 -22.54
CA PRO A 622 -9.75 -22.15 -21.44
C PRO A 622 -9.38 -22.89 -20.14
N LYS A 623 -9.79 -24.15 -20.03
CA LYS A 623 -9.47 -25.05 -18.91
C LYS A 623 -7.98 -25.41 -18.83
N ARG A 624 -7.16 -25.13 -19.85
CA ARG A 624 -5.74 -25.52 -19.94
C ARG A 624 -4.87 -25.00 -18.79
N ILE A 625 -5.18 -23.80 -18.26
CA ILE A 625 -4.44 -23.14 -17.18
C ILE A 625 -4.81 -23.69 -15.78
N LYS A 626 -6.04 -24.18 -15.59
CA LYS A 626 -6.67 -24.50 -14.29
C LYS A 626 -5.78 -25.28 -13.31
N LYS A 627 -5.26 -26.46 -13.73
CA LYS A 627 -4.48 -27.35 -12.84
C LYS A 627 -3.16 -26.73 -12.40
N LEU A 628 -2.51 -25.97 -13.28
CA LEU A 628 -1.23 -25.33 -13.02
C LEU A 628 -1.41 -24.07 -12.15
N LEU A 629 -2.44 -23.27 -12.42
CA LEU A 629 -2.77 -22.10 -11.61
C LEU A 629 -3.03 -22.46 -10.14
N ILE A 630 -3.76 -23.56 -9.84
CA ILE A 630 -3.94 -24.06 -8.47
C ILE A 630 -2.58 -24.42 -7.82
N LYS A 631 -1.65 -24.99 -8.59
CA LYS A 631 -0.31 -25.36 -8.11
C LYS A 631 0.55 -24.13 -7.79
N TYR A 632 0.54 -23.11 -8.64
CA TYR A 632 1.28 -21.87 -8.42
C TYR A 632 0.63 -20.96 -7.35
N ALA A 633 -0.70 -20.88 -7.30
CA ALA A 633 -1.42 -20.10 -6.28
C ALA A 633 -1.11 -20.56 -4.85
N LYS A 634 -0.91 -21.88 -4.64
CA LYS A 634 -0.45 -22.43 -3.34
C LYS A 634 1.01 -22.12 -3.01
N LYS A 635 1.83 -21.75 -4.00
CA LYS A 635 3.25 -21.39 -3.84
C LYS A 635 3.48 -19.87 -3.72
N LEU A 636 2.46 -19.04 -3.92
CA LEU A 636 2.55 -17.57 -3.84
C LEU A 636 3.12 -17.10 -2.49
N LYS A 637 4.29 -16.45 -2.55
CA LYS A 637 4.99 -15.77 -1.45
C LYS A 637 5.42 -14.37 -1.90
N GLY A 638 5.90 -13.54 -0.98
CA GLY A 638 6.40 -12.20 -1.29
C GLY A 638 5.31 -11.18 -1.64
N LYS A 639 5.65 -10.16 -2.42
CA LYS A 639 4.76 -9.07 -2.86
C LYS A 639 4.03 -9.39 -4.17
N ILE A 640 3.42 -10.58 -4.26
CA ILE A 640 2.64 -11.01 -5.43
C ILE A 640 1.18 -11.19 -5.02
N LEU A 641 0.26 -10.54 -5.76
CA LEU A 641 -1.18 -10.62 -5.54
C LEU A 641 -1.89 -11.18 -6.77
N LEU A 642 -2.67 -12.25 -6.59
CA LEU A 642 -3.50 -12.84 -7.64
C LEU A 642 -4.94 -12.31 -7.54
N ILE A 643 -5.36 -11.46 -8.49
CA ILE A 643 -6.73 -10.91 -8.55
C ILE A 643 -7.51 -11.55 -9.69
N GLY A 644 -8.67 -12.14 -9.38
CA GLY A 644 -9.64 -12.60 -10.38
C GLY A 644 -10.86 -11.70 -10.41
N THR A 645 -11.35 -11.30 -11.58
CA THR A 645 -12.67 -10.67 -11.72
C THR A 645 -13.68 -11.66 -12.30
N SER A 646 -14.91 -11.64 -11.77
CA SER A 646 -15.97 -12.56 -12.19
C SER A 646 -17.34 -11.88 -12.25
N TYR A 647 -18.17 -12.24 -13.22
CA TYR A 647 -19.56 -11.76 -13.34
C TYR A 647 -20.60 -12.89 -13.30
N LYS A 648 -20.22 -14.15 -13.45
CA LYS A 648 -21.04 -15.34 -13.14
C LYS A 648 -20.25 -16.35 -12.29
N PRO A 649 -20.05 -16.08 -10.98
CA PRO A 649 -19.26 -16.95 -10.11
C PRO A 649 -19.90 -18.34 -9.88
N TRP A 650 -21.16 -18.55 -10.26
CA TRP A 650 -21.89 -19.82 -10.15
C TRP A 650 -21.67 -20.81 -11.29
N ASP A 651 -21.20 -20.39 -12.48
CA ASP A 651 -21.06 -21.23 -13.69
C ASP A 651 -19.85 -22.21 -13.66
N ILE A 652 -19.41 -22.57 -12.46
CA ILE A 652 -18.11 -23.15 -12.16
C ILE A 652 -18.19 -24.66 -11.89
N LEU A 653 -17.12 -25.36 -12.27
CA LEU A 653 -16.95 -26.79 -12.10
C LEU A 653 -16.61 -27.12 -10.63
N TYR A 654 -17.62 -27.59 -9.89
CA TYR A 654 -17.50 -28.18 -8.54
C TYR A 654 -16.56 -29.39 -8.54
N ILE A 655 -15.62 -29.47 -7.59
CA ILE A 655 -14.60 -30.54 -7.57
C ILE A 655 -14.82 -31.59 -6.47
N TYR A 656 -15.40 -31.22 -5.32
CA TYR A 656 -15.56 -32.16 -4.20
C TYR A 656 -17.03 -32.44 -3.89
N PHE A 657 -17.37 -33.72 -3.97
CA PHE A 657 -18.52 -34.35 -3.34
C PHE A 657 -17.94 -35.21 -2.21
N TYR A 658 -18.08 -34.77 -0.97
CA TYR A 658 -17.67 -35.54 0.21
C TYR A 658 -18.90 -35.70 1.10
N ILE A 659 -19.38 -36.94 1.23
CA ILE A 659 -20.41 -37.28 2.20
C ILE A 659 -19.72 -37.47 3.54
N LEU A 660 -19.99 -36.58 4.49
CA LEU A 660 -19.76 -36.77 5.91
C LEU A 660 -20.93 -36.09 6.65
N ASN A 661 -21.66 -36.85 7.47
CA ASN A 661 -22.72 -36.38 8.35
C ASN A 661 -23.84 -35.56 7.66
N ASN A 662 -24.41 -36.11 6.57
CA ASN A 662 -25.63 -35.64 5.89
C ASN A 662 -25.70 -34.15 5.47
N ASN A 663 -24.57 -33.44 5.46
CA ASN A 663 -24.49 -32.03 5.06
C ASN A 663 -23.72 -31.86 3.74
N PHE A 664 -24.36 -31.25 2.73
CA PHE A 664 -23.79 -31.08 1.40
C PHE A 664 -22.67 -30.00 1.37
N PHE A 665 -21.40 -30.43 1.41
CA PHE A 665 -20.25 -29.53 1.31
C PHE A 665 -19.87 -29.18 -0.15
N PHE A 666 -20.54 -28.18 -0.72
CA PHE A 666 -20.13 -27.59 -2.00
C PHE A 666 -18.83 -26.78 -1.86
N PHE A 667 -17.68 -27.38 -2.20
CA PHE A 667 -16.42 -26.66 -2.37
C PHE A 667 -16.27 -26.15 -3.81
N TYR A 668 -16.48 -24.84 -4.01
CA TYR A 668 -16.22 -24.18 -5.29
C TYR A 668 -14.72 -24.24 -5.61
N CYS A 669 -14.36 -24.75 -6.80
CA CYS A 669 -12.96 -24.80 -7.24
C CYS A 669 -12.29 -23.42 -7.23
N LEU A 670 -13.06 -22.35 -7.48
CA LEU A 670 -12.62 -20.96 -7.43
C LEU A 670 -12.02 -20.59 -6.07
N LEU A 671 -12.66 -21.01 -4.97
CA LEU A 671 -12.23 -20.76 -3.59
C LEU A 671 -10.97 -21.55 -3.18
N SER A 672 -10.52 -22.52 -3.99
CA SER A 672 -9.23 -23.18 -3.80
C SER A 672 -8.03 -22.40 -4.36
N VAL A 673 -8.31 -21.40 -5.21
CA VAL A 673 -7.32 -20.50 -5.82
C VAL A 673 -7.38 -19.13 -5.15
N PHE A 674 -8.57 -18.58 -5.00
CA PHE A 674 -8.83 -17.29 -4.37
C PHE A 674 -9.22 -17.49 -2.90
N LYS A 675 -8.32 -17.13 -1.98
CA LYS A 675 -8.54 -17.27 -0.53
C LYS A 675 -9.69 -16.39 -0.03
N LYS A 676 -9.91 -15.26 -0.68
CA LYS A 676 -10.92 -14.25 -0.32
C LYS A 676 -11.81 -13.94 -1.52
N GLY A 677 -13.12 -13.87 -1.29
CA GLY A 677 -14.10 -13.39 -2.28
C GLY A 677 -14.73 -12.11 -1.77
N ILE A 678 -14.64 -11.04 -2.55
CA ILE A 678 -15.20 -9.72 -2.25
C ILE A 678 -16.31 -9.46 -3.28
N MET A 679 -17.52 -9.23 -2.77
CA MET A 679 -18.66 -8.81 -3.57
C MET A 679 -18.58 -7.29 -3.78
N ILE A 680 -18.70 -6.87 -5.04
CA ILE A 680 -18.86 -5.47 -5.41
C ILE A 680 -20.37 -5.24 -5.64
N PRO A 681 -21.04 -4.43 -4.79
CA PRO A 681 -22.48 -4.20 -4.86
C PRO A 681 -22.86 -3.35 -6.08
N LYS A 682 -24.16 -3.22 -6.33
CA LYS A 682 -24.72 -2.13 -7.14
C LYS A 682 -24.56 -0.79 -6.39
N PRO A 683 -24.46 0.36 -7.08
CA PRO A 683 -24.39 1.65 -6.40
C PRO A 683 -25.69 1.99 -5.66
N ASP A 684 -25.55 2.34 -4.39
CA ASP A 684 -26.61 2.87 -3.53
C ASP A 684 -27.18 4.19 -4.06
N TYR A 685 -28.37 4.60 -3.59
CA TYR A 685 -29.00 5.86 -3.99
C TYR A 685 -28.06 7.08 -3.88
N ASN A 686 -27.39 7.22 -2.72
CA ASN A 686 -26.43 8.30 -2.48
C ASN A 686 -25.26 8.27 -3.48
N THR A 687 -24.72 7.08 -3.73
CA THR A 687 -23.62 6.90 -4.69
C THR A 687 -24.08 7.15 -6.13
N ARG A 688 -25.29 6.73 -6.53
CA ARG A 688 -25.86 7.08 -7.84
C ARG A 688 -26.03 8.59 -8.02
N TYR A 689 -26.45 9.30 -6.98
CA TYR A 689 -26.58 10.76 -7.02
C TYR A 689 -25.23 11.45 -7.27
N LEU A 690 -24.19 11.02 -6.56
CA LEU A 690 -22.83 11.51 -6.78
C LEU A 690 -22.29 11.10 -8.16
N LEU A 691 -22.56 9.88 -8.64
CA LEU A 691 -22.15 9.40 -9.97
C LEU A 691 -22.79 10.23 -11.09
N TRP A 692 -24.08 10.54 -11.01
CA TRP A 692 -24.75 11.43 -11.96
C TRP A 692 -24.10 12.83 -11.96
N LYS A 693 -23.89 13.43 -10.79
CA LYS A 693 -23.19 14.73 -10.66
C LYS A 693 -21.76 14.69 -11.23
N TYR A 694 -21.03 13.60 -10.99
CA TYR A 694 -19.67 13.39 -11.48
C TYR A 694 -19.62 13.23 -13.00
N TYR A 695 -20.41 12.33 -13.57
CA TYR A 695 -20.36 12.06 -15.02
C TYR A 695 -20.88 13.25 -15.84
N ILE A 696 -21.93 13.94 -15.40
CA ILE A 696 -22.40 15.16 -16.08
C ILE A 696 -21.27 16.21 -16.12
N LYS A 697 -20.53 16.41 -15.03
CA LYS A 697 -19.37 17.31 -14.99
C LYS A 697 -18.22 16.81 -15.89
N TYR A 698 -17.94 15.50 -15.86
CA TYR A 698 -16.85 14.86 -16.63
C TYR A 698 -17.04 15.04 -18.14
N PHE A 699 -18.25 14.88 -18.64
CA PHE A 699 -18.60 15.09 -20.06
C PHE A 699 -18.86 16.57 -20.43
N GLY A 700 -18.47 17.54 -19.59
CA GLY A 700 -18.55 18.97 -19.94
C GLY A 700 -19.90 19.66 -19.68
N GLY A 701 -20.78 19.06 -18.88
CA GLY A 701 -21.98 19.74 -18.37
C GLY A 701 -21.63 20.84 -17.36
N GLU A 702 -21.99 22.09 -17.66
CA GLU A 702 -21.75 23.23 -16.79
C GLU A 702 -22.55 23.16 -15.47
N TRP A 703 -22.04 23.78 -14.40
CA TRP A 703 -22.77 23.91 -13.13
C TRP A 703 -24.10 24.63 -13.28
N SER A 704 -24.22 25.54 -14.25
CA SER A 704 -25.47 26.21 -14.61
C SER A 704 -26.55 25.21 -15.06
N SER A 705 -26.16 24.16 -15.79
CA SER A 705 -27.06 23.11 -16.30
C SER A 705 -27.65 22.25 -15.18
N LEU A 706 -26.94 22.10 -14.03
CA LEU A 706 -27.44 21.33 -12.88
C LEU A 706 -28.72 21.93 -12.25
N LYS A 707 -29.02 23.22 -12.46
CA LYS A 707 -30.27 23.84 -11.99
C LYS A 707 -31.52 23.32 -12.74
N TYR A 708 -31.35 22.88 -13.98
CA TYR A 708 -32.43 22.41 -14.86
C TYR A 708 -32.58 20.87 -14.86
N ILE A 709 -31.61 20.16 -14.28
CA ILE A 709 -31.58 18.69 -14.21
C ILE A 709 -32.00 18.24 -12.81
N ASN A 710 -33.16 17.57 -12.69
CA ASN A 710 -33.59 16.98 -11.44
C ASN A 710 -32.84 15.66 -11.19
N LEU A 711 -31.63 15.78 -10.63
CA LEU A 711 -30.79 14.63 -10.25
C LEU A 711 -31.53 13.62 -9.38
N SER A 712 -32.36 14.08 -8.42
CA SER A 712 -33.13 13.23 -7.50
C SER A 712 -34.21 12.40 -8.20
N LEU A 713 -34.70 12.83 -9.37
CA LEU A 713 -35.59 12.05 -10.21
C LEU A 713 -34.80 11.00 -10.98
N LEU A 714 -33.68 11.39 -11.61
CA LEU A 714 -32.82 10.47 -12.37
C LEU A 714 -32.30 9.33 -11.49
N THR A 715 -31.90 9.61 -10.24
CA THR A 715 -31.38 8.58 -9.30
C THR A 715 -32.43 7.60 -8.81
N LYS A 716 -33.70 8.01 -8.74
CA LYS A 716 -34.84 7.13 -8.45
C LYS A 716 -35.19 6.27 -9.66
N LEU A 717 -35.22 6.84 -10.87
CA LEU A 717 -35.48 6.08 -12.10
C LEU A 717 -34.36 5.07 -12.41
N THR A 718 -33.10 5.43 -12.20
CA THR A 718 -31.97 4.50 -12.39
C THR A 718 -31.77 3.53 -11.21
N ASP A 719 -32.84 3.06 -10.58
CA ASP A 719 -32.69 1.95 -9.64
C ASP A 719 -32.30 0.66 -10.34
N LYS A 720 -31.39 -0.10 -9.71
CA LYS A 720 -30.74 -1.31 -10.27
C LYS A 720 -29.81 -1.08 -11.48
N TYR A 721 -29.45 0.17 -11.79
CA TYR A 721 -28.42 0.46 -12.80
C TYR A 721 -27.01 0.37 -12.20
N THR A 722 -26.02 0.00 -13.01
CA THR A 722 -24.60 0.03 -12.63
C THR A 722 -23.94 1.37 -12.96
N ALA A 723 -22.82 1.66 -12.33
CA ALA A 723 -22.04 2.88 -12.62
C ALA A 723 -21.67 3.00 -14.12
N GLY A 724 -21.30 1.89 -14.76
CA GLY A 724 -21.03 1.84 -16.20
C GLY A 724 -22.27 2.08 -17.07
N ALA A 725 -23.46 1.68 -16.64
CA ALA A 725 -24.70 2.00 -17.33
C ALA A 725 -25.03 3.50 -17.23
N ILE A 726 -24.83 4.11 -16.06
CA ILE A 726 -24.98 5.57 -15.86
C ILE A 726 -23.94 6.33 -16.70
N LYS A 727 -22.69 5.86 -16.78
CA LYS A 727 -21.67 6.43 -17.67
C LYS A 727 -22.13 6.40 -19.14
N ALA A 728 -22.56 5.24 -19.63
CA ALA A 728 -23.01 5.07 -21.01
C ALA A 728 -24.24 5.93 -21.33
N LEU A 729 -25.16 6.12 -20.37
CA LEU A 729 -26.29 7.05 -20.50
C LEU A 729 -25.81 8.51 -20.65
N CYS A 730 -24.87 8.95 -19.80
CA CYS A 730 -24.30 10.30 -19.91
C CYS A 730 -23.57 10.50 -21.24
N GLU A 731 -22.81 9.51 -21.70
CA GLU A 731 -22.05 9.50 -22.96
C GLU A 731 -22.97 9.60 -24.20
N ARG A 732 -24.14 8.95 -24.18
CA ARG A 732 -25.14 9.06 -25.26
C ARG A 732 -25.84 10.42 -25.30
N VAL A 733 -26.14 11.01 -24.14
CA VAL A 733 -26.84 12.31 -24.07
C VAL A 733 -25.90 13.48 -24.31
N ILE A 734 -24.72 13.47 -23.68
CA ILE A 734 -23.75 14.57 -23.69
C ILE A 734 -22.69 14.32 -24.76
N THR A 735 -23.12 14.41 -26.01
CA THR A 735 -22.22 14.40 -27.19
C THR A 735 -21.60 15.78 -27.43
N ASP A 736 -20.50 15.87 -28.17
CA ASP A 736 -19.85 17.17 -28.49
C ASP A 736 -20.80 18.18 -29.15
N LYS A 737 -21.72 17.68 -30.00
CA LYS A 737 -22.81 18.47 -30.60
C LYS A 737 -23.81 18.99 -29.56
N ARG A 738 -24.03 18.26 -28.46
CA ARG A 738 -24.87 18.71 -27.34
C ARG A 738 -24.16 19.72 -26.44
N ILE A 739 -22.84 19.58 -26.26
CA ILE A 739 -22.02 20.52 -25.46
C ILE A 739 -22.00 21.91 -26.12
N THR A 740 -21.77 21.99 -27.44
CA THR A 740 -21.76 23.28 -28.16
C THR A 740 -23.13 23.98 -28.11
N THR A 741 -24.22 23.22 -28.20
CA THR A 741 -25.60 23.74 -28.12
C THR A 741 -26.06 24.07 -26.70
N ASN A 742 -25.37 23.60 -25.64
CA ASN A 742 -25.75 23.82 -24.23
C ASN A 742 -25.84 25.32 -23.86
N LYS A 743 -25.03 26.18 -24.50
CA LYS A 743 -25.08 27.64 -24.33
C LYS A 743 -26.39 28.29 -24.78
N MET A 744 -27.05 27.71 -25.79
CA MET A 744 -28.29 28.24 -26.38
C MET A 744 -29.53 27.49 -25.85
N LYS A 745 -29.40 26.18 -25.58
CA LYS A 745 -30.44 25.33 -25.01
C LYS A 745 -29.87 24.49 -23.87
N PRO A 746 -30.19 24.78 -22.59
CA PRO A 746 -29.65 24.03 -21.47
C PRO A 746 -30.06 22.55 -21.53
N LEU A 747 -29.23 21.68 -20.95
CA LEU A 747 -29.56 20.27 -20.72
C LEU A 747 -30.80 20.13 -19.82
N ASN A 748 -31.76 19.30 -20.23
CA ASN A 748 -33.00 19.07 -19.51
C ASN A 748 -33.13 17.58 -19.09
N THR A 749 -33.83 17.33 -17.98
CA THR A 749 -34.03 15.99 -17.39
C THR A 749 -34.66 15.00 -18.38
N GLN A 750 -35.56 15.46 -19.26
CA GLN A 750 -36.27 14.62 -20.24
C GLN A 750 -35.34 13.91 -21.23
N GLU A 751 -34.23 14.54 -21.63
CA GLU A 751 -33.26 13.97 -22.59
C GLU A 751 -32.63 12.68 -22.02
N PHE A 752 -32.39 12.65 -20.71
CA PHE A 752 -31.90 11.45 -20.00
C PHE A 752 -32.99 10.39 -19.82
N ILE A 753 -34.25 10.77 -19.58
CA ILE A 753 -35.36 9.82 -19.38
C ILE A 753 -35.59 8.97 -20.63
N MET A 754 -35.53 9.57 -21.82
CA MET A 754 -35.65 8.83 -23.08
C MET A 754 -34.58 7.74 -23.21
N GLN A 755 -33.32 8.07 -22.90
CA GLN A 755 -32.20 7.14 -22.98
C GLN A 755 -32.22 6.07 -21.87
N ILE A 756 -32.77 6.37 -20.69
CA ILE A 756 -32.97 5.38 -19.62
C ILE A 756 -33.93 4.27 -20.07
N ALA A 757 -34.97 4.58 -20.86
CA ALA A 757 -35.95 3.58 -21.32
C ALA A 757 -35.35 2.52 -22.28
N GLU A 758 -34.27 2.83 -23.00
CA GLU A 758 -33.59 1.90 -23.91
C GLU A 758 -32.62 0.93 -23.20
N MET A 759 -32.22 1.24 -21.97
CA MET A 759 -31.15 0.51 -21.27
C MET A 759 -31.71 -0.57 -20.34
N ILE A 760 -31.11 -1.75 -20.37
CA ILE A 760 -31.59 -2.91 -19.60
C ILE A 760 -31.02 -2.84 -18.16
N PRO A 761 -31.87 -2.78 -17.11
CA PRO A 761 -31.42 -2.82 -15.71
C PRO A 761 -30.94 -4.23 -15.29
N ILE A 762 -30.29 -4.35 -14.12
CA ILE A 762 -29.91 -5.67 -13.59
C ILE A 762 -31.17 -6.49 -13.24
N ASN A 763 -31.21 -7.75 -13.67
CA ASN A 763 -32.28 -8.68 -13.32
C ASN A 763 -32.30 -8.99 -11.82
N ASN A 764 -33.50 -9.04 -11.23
CA ASN A 764 -33.69 -9.43 -9.82
C ASN A 764 -33.11 -10.83 -9.52
N ASP A 765 -33.12 -11.75 -10.49
CA ASP A 765 -32.65 -13.12 -10.29
C ASP A 765 -31.12 -13.22 -10.32
N ASP A 766 -30.44 -12.40 -11.13
CA ASP A 766 -28.98 -12.25 -11.06
C ASP A 766 -28.57 -11.68 -9.68
N GLU A 767 -29.32 -10.71 -9.14
CA GLU A 767 -29.08 -10.15 -7.79
C GLU A 767 -29.23 -11.23 -6.70
N LYS A 768 -30.30 -12.05 -6.75
CA LYS A 768 -30.45 -13.22 -5.85
C LYS A 768 -29.31 -14.23 -5.99
N GLN A 769 -28.83 -14.48 -7.22
CA GLN A 769 -27.70 -15.39 -7.45
C GLN A 769 -26.38 -14.85 -6.87
N PHE A 770 -26.15 -13.54 -6.89
CA PHE A 770 -25.00 -12.94 -6.18
C PHE A 770 -25.13 -13.07 -4.66
N LYS A 771 -26.30 -12.79 -4.07
CA LYS A 771 -26.53 -12.91 -2.61
C LYS A 771 -26.35 -14.36 -2.14
N THR A 772 -26.99 -15.31 -2.80
CA THR A 772 -26.84 -16.76 -2.48
C THR A 772 -25.44 -17.31 -2.76
N PHE A 773 -24.60 -16.66 -3.57
CA PHE A 773 -23.18 -16.98 -3.71
C PHE A 773 -22.35 -16.37 -2.57
N PHE A 774 -22.62 -15.13 -2.18
CA PHE A 774 -21.97 -14.44 -1.06
C PHE A 774 -22.19 -15.17 0.28
N GLU A 775 -23.42 -15.61 0.55
CA GLU A 775 -23.78 -16.48 1.69
C GLU A 775 -22.95 -17.77 1.76
N LYS A 776 -22.58 -18.33 0.60
CA LYS A 776 -21.83 -19.59 0.52
C LYS A 776 -20.33 -19.42 0.76
N LEU A 777 -19.83 -18.19 0.90
CA LEU A 777 -18.42 -17.93 1.20
C LEU A 777 -18.05 -18.51 2.58
N PRO A 778 -16.80 -19.01 2.77
CA PRO A 778 -16.42 -19.69 4.01
C PRO A 778 -16.55 -18.80 5.26
N ILE A 779 -16.38 -17.48 5.12
CA ILE A 779 -16.47 -16.52 6.22
C ILE A 779 -17.94 -16.26 6.61
N GLN A 780 -18.82 -16.02 5.62
CA GLN A 780 -20.25 -15.81 5.87
C GLN A 780 -20.92 -17.09 6.42
N LYS A 781 -20.50 -18.28 5.96
CA LYS A 781 -20.95 -19.54 6.57
C LYS A 781 -20.61 -19.66 8.05
N ARG A 782 -19.43 -19.18 8.49
CA ARG A 782 -19.06 -19.15 9.92
C ARG A 782 -19.91 -18.14 10.69
N ARG A 783 -20.16 -16.95 10.12
CA ARG A 783 -21.07 -15.95 10.70
C ARG A 783 -22.47 -16.54 10.91
N ILE A 784 -23.07 -17.11 9.85
CA ILE A 784 -24.40 -17.77 9.92
C ILE A 784 -24.43 -18.89 10.97
N ALA A 785 -23.39 -19.73 11.04
CA ALA A 785 -23.29 -20.77 12.07
C ALA A 785 -23.23 -20.18 13.49
N SER A 786 -22.47 -19.09 13.70
CA SER A 786 -22.38 -18.43 15.01
C SER A 786 -23.69 -17.78 15.48
N PHE A 787 -24.55 -17.36 14.55
CA PHE A 787 -25.92 -16.93 14.88
C PHE A 787 -26.83 -18.13 15.20
N ALA A 788 -26.71 -19.25 14.47
CA ALA A 788 -27.48 -20.46 14.77
C ALA A 788 -27.12 -21.06 16.15
N GLU A 789 -25.84 -21.03 16.54
CA GLU A 789 -25.38 -21.42 17.88
C GLU A 789 -25.85 -20.45 18.99
N ALA A 790 -26.13 -19.18 18.67
CA ALA A 790 -26.69 -18.21 19.60
C ALA A 790 -28.22 -18.33 19.75
N ASP A 791 -28.92 -18.72 18.68
CA ASP A 791 -30.36 -19.06 18.70
C ASP A 791 -30.60 -20.37 19.50
N GLU A 792 -29.63 -21.30 19.57
CA GLU A 792 -29.66 -22.55 20.35
C GLU A 792 -29.30 -22.41 21.86
N ASP A 793 -29.80 -21.38 22.54
CA ASP A 793 -29.51 -21.15 23.97
C ASP A 793 -30.04 -22.31 24.87
N PRO A 794 -29.25 -22.86 25.83
CA PRO A 794 -29.51 -24.18 26.43
C PRO A 794 -30.68 -24.25 27.43
N LYS A 795 -31.55 -23.23 27.49
CA LYS A 795 -32.74 -23.22 28.36
C LYS A 795 -33.84 -24.18 27.90
N ASN A 796 -33.96 -24.47 26.59
CA ASN A 796 -34.97 -25.44 26.10
C ASN A 796 -34.57 -26.91 26.35
N LYS A 797 -33.26 -27.26 26.34
CA LYS A 797 -32.79 -28.64 26.61
C LYS A 797 -33.04 -29.13 28.06
N LYS A 798 -33.60 -28.30 28.96
CA LYS A 798 -34.00 -28.68 30.32
C LYS A 798 -35.51 -28.92 30.54
N LYS A 799 -36.39 -28.66 29.55
CA LYS A 799 -37.82 -28.96 29.68
C LYS A 799 -38.18 -30.37 29.20
N ASP A 800 -37.56 -30.85 28.12
CA ASP A 800 -37.93 -32.13 27.49
C ASP A 800 -37.31 -33.37 28.16
N ALA A 801 -36.40 -33.18 29.13
CA ALA A 801 -35.73 -34.26 29.85
C ALA A 801 -36.46 -34.73 31.14
N LYS A 802 -37.71 -34.28 31.37
CA LYS A 802 -38.45 -34.56 32.63
C LYS A 802 -39.91 -35.02 32.48
N GLY A 803 -40.34 -35.42 31.28
CA GLY A 803 -41.65 -36.02 31.03
C GLY A 803 -41.53 -37.27 30.17
N GLY A 804 -41.29 -38.44 30.77
CA GLY A 804 -41.01 -39.65 29.99
C GLY A 804 -40.83 -40.94 30.81
N LYS A 805 -41.70 -41.21 31.78
CA LYS A 805 -41.77 -42.54 32.41
C LYS A 805 -43.11 -42.83 33.10
N LYS A 806 -44.11 -43.22 32.31
CA LYS A 806 -45.04 -44.31 32.66
C LYS A 806 -45.96 -44.70 31.49
N ASP A 807 -46.28 -45.98 31.49
CA ASP A 807 -47.43 -46.64 30.87
C ASP A 807 -47.61 -46.53 29.35
N ASP A 808 -47.15 -47.58 28.65
CA ASP A 808 -47.82 -48.02 27.43
C ASP A 808 -47.90 -49.56 27.39
N LYS A 809 -49.11 -50.09 27.59
CA LYS A 809 -49.45 -51.52 27.56
C LYS A 809 -50.71 -51.66 26.70
N SER A 810 -50.64 -52.46 25.64
CA SER A 810 -51.68 -52.64 24.61
C SER A 810 -51.84 -51.41 23.67
N LYS A 811 -52.10 -51.54 22.37
CA LYS A 811 -52.75 -52.65 21.64
C LYS A 811 -52.04 -53.03 20.33
N LYS A 812 -52.14 -54.32 19.97
CA LYS A 812 -51.96 -54.81 18.59
C LYS A 812 -53.09 -54.27 17.70
N GLY A 813 -52.81 -54.00 16.42
CA GLY A 813 -53.72 -54.45 15.37
C GLY A 813 -54.02 -53.52 14.17
N LYS A 814 -53.52 -53.98 13.00
CA LYS A 814 -54.18 -53.98 11.68
C LYS A 814 -54.43 -52.66 10.91
N LYS A 815 -53.82 -52.67 9.71
CA LYS A 815 -54.31 -52.12 8.43
C LYS A 815 -54.35 -50.57 8.33
N LYS A 816 -54.05 -49.98 7.18
CA LYS A 816 -53.89 -50.55 5.82
C LYS A 816 -52.74 -49.85 5.08
#